data_AF-A0A1Q3HQ36-F1
#
_entry.id   AF-A0A1Q3HQ36-F1
#
_cell.length_a   1.000
_cell.length_b   1.000
_cell.length_c   1.000
_cell.angle_alpha   90.00
_cell.angle_beta   90.00
_cell.angle_gamma   90.00
#
_symmetry.space_group_name_H-M   'P 1'
#
loop_
_entity.id
_entity.type
_entity.pdbx_description
1 polymer ?
#
loop_
_entity_poly.entity_id
_entity_poly.type
_entity_poly.pdbx_seq_one_letter_code
_entity_poly.pdbx_strand_id
1 'polypeptide(L)'
;MSISAAFRSLFFVLMMALAVPGLTACDPPSGPPGTPDSGISTTPDDAGQPDGGDGGSGDSPDAGDAGTGGSDAGGCEPTAELCNGVDDDCDGEVDEDFALGAACDGPDSDQCQEGQVVCGADGGTACSDTTADSVEICNLSDDDCDGEVDEDFHTGESCDGKDLDLCAEGEFVCNASGAAVCSDVTSNTLERCNGSDDDCDGQVDEDFDLMKDPAHCGRCNNACGASEWCVSGACLPSSELRCGDGLDDDGDLAFDCADPDCDGQACGTGCLCQEGVRTESLCGDGVDNDGDTKKDCDDPDCDGPACVVLRSITITPGNVLLVVQGSSGATQAFTVTGTFSDGHTEDVTAQADLRIDNTRLGSFLGVTFTSGTSVGGIGTVRAQVGSLFASTSLTVKLAHRIADTSSGPLPAAPETRFDGAVDATRTPRILYPTSGTLLPPNLEKGEIHFLPGPAANDLFELAFSNGITDVRVYLRCSLPSGFVLPSGVSRGCIYTPSQEIWGFVAESNRGGQPVQVVLRATEQSGTSSVGVSEPISLLISQSSLEGTLSYFSTVGGTGLMRYDFSSPPPRSLVPLFRASNVNATSVACVGCHAVSRDGRKMVVEVNGQNDGRLALVDLTTFTSTSKVPFAQGGTKLSMFQSWNPDSTTFVGVYADSGATSYNLRLFDGTTAAILGDIPNTGTKSNPANHPDWSPDGQTIAYMSMGIAGTNQRGFKGAIKAVMAQPGGSWSEPVTVVPSQSGKNRYGPAIAPDSSFLVYNESTCPGTAEAHMDCNSDSDPSARLWAALLHASSAPVELARANAPGFLDGTSVNLTNSRPNWNPSVGQGPVGSTRVMWVVFASTRMYGLRSPVAAGSENPRLALLWMAAVDPDKLAQGLDPSFPAFALPFQDLTASNHLPHWMVNPSGP
;
A
#
# COMPACT_ATOMS: atom_id res chain seq x y z
N MET A 1 30.67 41.96 -62.22
CA MET A 1 31.00 40.71 -62.94
C MET A 1 30.45 39.56 -62.10
N SER A 2 29.18 39.19 -62.32
CA SER A 2 28.68 38.12 -63.19
C SER A 2 28.86 36.71 -62.59
N ILE A 3 27.73 36.06 -62.19
CA ILE A 3 27.08 34.89 -62.84
C ILE A 3 27.63 33.56 -62.24
N SER A 4 26.91 32.50 -61.84
CA SER A 4 25.52 31.99 -61.96
C SER A 4 25.33 30.86 -60.92
N ALA A 5 24.14 30.69 -60.32
CA ALA A 5 23.13 29.62 -60.60
C ALA A 5 23.50 28.22 -60.06
N ALA A 6 22.63 27.35 -59.53
CA ALA A 6 21.18 27.12 -59.64
C ALA A 6 20.75 26.18 -58.45
N PHE A 7 19.49 26.00 -58.00
CA PHE A 7 18.30 25.47 -58.69
C PHE A 7 17.03 25.60 -57.79
N ARG A 8 15.91 26.07 -58.40
CA ARG A 8 14.43 25.83 -58.20
C ARG A 8 13.73 26.20 -56.86
N SER A 9 12.76 27.13 -56.84
CA SER A 9 11.33 27.10 -57.31
C SER A 9 10.43 26.25 -56.41
N LEU A 10 9.22 26.61 -55.94
CA LEU A 10 8.27 27.74 -56.12
C LEU A 10 7.20 27.58 -54.99
N PHE A 11 6.35 28.60 -54.78
CA PHE A 11 5.13 28.67 -53.93
C PHE A 11 5.27 29.13 -52.47
N PHE A 12 4.75 30.33 -52.18
CA PHE A 12 3.74 30.49 -51.13
C PHE A 12 2.80 31.67 -51.46
N VAL A 13 1.52 31.33 -51.56
CA VAL A 13 0.36 32.19 -51.79
C VAL A 13 -0.28 32.48 -50.43
N LEU A 14 -0.66 33.74 -50.22
CA LEU A 14 -1.81 34.22 -49.43
C LEU A 14 -2.38 33.27 -48.35
N MET A 15 -1.95 33.42 -47.09
CA MET A 15 -2.68 32.86 -45.95
C MET A 15 -3.81 33.82 -45.54
N MET A 16 -5.00 33.57 -46.08
CA MET A 16 -6.25 33.97 -45.44
C MET A 16 -6.37 33.22 -44.11
N ALA A 17 -6.51 33.95 -43.01
CA ALA A 17 -6.93 33.41 -41.73
C ALA A 17 -8.38 32.91 -41.87
N LEU A 18 -8.55 31.60 -42.01
CA LEU A 18 -9.82 30.93 -41.79
C LEU A 18 -10.08 30.90 -40.28
N ALA A 19 -10.95 31.78 -39.81
CA ALA A 19 -11.58 31.62 -38.51
C ALA A 19 -12.45 30.35 -38.56
N VAL A 20 -12.09 29.34 -37.77
CA VAL A 20 -12.92 28.15 -37.53
C VAL A 20 -14.11 28.60 -36.67
N PRO A 21 -15.37 28.40 -37.08
CA PRO A 21 -16.52 28.69 -36.23
C PRO A 21 -16.53 27.74 -35.03
N GLY A 22 -16.93 28.26 -33.87
CA GLY A 22 -16.83 27.60 -32.56
C GLY A 22 -17.29 26.15 -32.53
N LEU A 23 -16.36 25.26 -32.19
CA LEU A 23 -16.62 23.89 -31.76
C LEU A 23 -16.98 23.93 -30.27
N THR A 24 -18.25 24.24 -29.97
CA THR A 24 -18.86 23.87 -28.70
C THR A 24 -19.16 22.37 -28.70
N ALA A 25 -19.40 21.82 -27.51
CA ALA A 25 -19.74 20.42 -27.27
C ALA A 25 -20.79 19.87 -28.25
N CYS A 26 -20.84 18.55 -28.35
CA CYS A 26 -21.56 17.70 -29.31
C CYS A 26 -23.05 18.07 -29.49
N ASP A 27 -23.34 19.19 -30.16
CA ASP A 27 -24.65 19.70 -30.49
C ASP A 27 -24.80 19.71 -32.02
N PRO A 28 -25.81 19.03 -32.60
CA PRO A 28 -26.14 19.19 -34.01
C PRO A 28 -26.87 20.53 -34.27
N PRO A 29 -26.78 21.08 -35.51
CA PRO A 29 -27.48 22.33 -35.87
C PRO A 29 -29.01 22.16 -35.78
N SER A 30 -29.65 23.05 -35.03
CA SER A 30 -31.10 23.03 -34.77
C SER A 30 -31.94 23.40 -36.00
N GLY A 31 -32.84 22.50 -36.43
CA GLY A 31 -33.96 22.76 -37.35
C GLY A 31 -35.28 22.25 -36.75
N PRO A 32 -36.45 22.86 -37.06
CA PRO A 32 -37.71 22.56 -36.37
C PRO A 32 -38.36 21.24 -36.82
N PRO A 33 -39.15 20.56 -35.97
CA PRO A 33 -39.67 19.21 -36.23
C PRO A 33 -40.89 19.22 -37.17
N GLY A 34 -40.82 18.42 -38.24
CA GLY A 34 -41.97 18.00 -39.04
C GLY A 34 -42.57 16.70 -38.49
N THR A 35 -43.90 16.63 -38.47
CA THR A 35 -44.73 15.50 -38.01
C THR A 35 -44.52 14.22 -38.82
N PRO A 36 -44.47 13.01 -38.21
CA PRO A 36 -44.59 11.78 -38.97
C PRO A 36 -46.02 11.22 -38.94
N ASP A 37 -46.47 10.87 -40.14
CA ASP A 37 -47.73 10.23 -40.49
C ASP A 37 -47.68 8.71 -40.21
N SER A 38 -48.86 8.17 -39.94
CA SER A 38 -49.14 6.77 -39.56
C SER A 38 -49.12 5.81 -40.75
N GLY A 39 -48.63 4.58 -40.53
CA GLY A 39 -48.71 3.49 -41.51
C GLY A 39 -48.54 2.11 -40.89
N ILE A 40 -49.66 1.39 -40.78
CA ILE A 40 -49.86 0.00 -40.32
C ILE A 40 -49.36 -1.03 -41.35
N SER A 41 -48.84 -2.19 -40.89
CA SER A 41 -49.21 -3.51 -41.46
C SER A 41 -48.76 -4.68 -40.57
N THR A 42 -49.74 -5.51 -40.19
CA THR A 42 -49.69 -6.90 -39.68
C THR A 42 -49.26 -7.86 -40.83
N THR A 43 -48.83 -9.13 -40.70
CA THR A 43 -49.20 -10.32 -39.88
C THR A 43 -48.14 -11.45 -40.09
N PRO A 44 -48.21 -12.60 -39.36
CA PRO A 44 -47.15 -13.61 -39.15
C PRO A 44 -47.34 -14.94 -39.91
N ASP A 45 -46.34 -15.84 -39.89
CA ASP A 45 -46.39 -17.31 -40.16
C ASP A 45 -45.00 -17.89 -39.80
N ASP A 46 -44.70 -19.16 -39.53
CA ASP A 46 -45.31 -20.30 -38.84
C ASP A 46 -44.17 -21.37 -38.70
N ALA A 47 -44.37 -22.40 -37.89
CA ALA A 47 -43.42 -23.39 -37.34
C ALA A 47 -42.59 -24.29 -38.30
N GLY A 48 -41.56 -24.95 -37.74
CA GLY A 48 -40.98 -26.18 -38.32
C GLY A 48 -39.63 -26.67 -37.71
N GLN A 49 -39.69 -27.72 -36.88
CA GLN A 49 -38.62 -28.71 -36.58
C GLN A 49 -38.85 -29.97 -37.48
N PRO A 50 -38.03 -31.04 -37.50
CA PRO A 50 -36.60 -31.26 -37.19
C PRO A 50 -35.86 -32.15 -38.25
N ASP A 51 -34.66 -32.64 -37.88
CA ASP A 51 -33.92 -33.88 -38.29
C ASP A 51 -32.84 -33.84 -39.41
N GLY A 52 -31.59 -34.14 -39.02
CA GLY A 52 -30.90 -35.42 -39.37
C GLY A 52 -29.85 -35.49 -40.50
N GLY A 53 -28.63 -35.95 -40.15
CA GLY A 53 -27.68 -36.76 -40.96
C GLY A 53 -26.65 -35.97 -41.81
N ASP A 54 -25.34 -35.96 -41.54
CA ASP A 54 -24.28 -37.00 -41.43
C ASP A 54 -23.55 -37.35 -42.76
N GLY A 55 -22.23 -37.60 -42.66
CA GLY A 55 -21.28 -38.09 -43.68
C GLY A 55 -20.17 -37.08 -43.98
N GLY A 56 -18.95 -37.18 -43.42
CA GLY A 56 -17.92 -38.21 -43.65
C GLY A 56 -16.87 -37.66 -44.64
N SER A 57 -15.58 -37.97 -44.67
CA SER A 57 -14.63 -38.80 -43.91
C SER A 57 -13.29 -38.75 -44.67
N GLY A 58 -12.17 -39.08 -44.03
CA GLY A 58 -10.89 -39.47 -44.67
C GLY A 58 -9.70 -38.56 -44.31
N ASP A 59 -8.50 -39.02 -43.98
CA ASP A 59 -7.97 -40.39 -43.96
C ASP A 59 -6.62 -40.42 -43.18
N SER A 60 -6.25 -41.61 -42.74
CA SER A 60 -5.18 -42.07 -41.80
C SER A 60 -3.73 -42.05 -42.39
N PRO A 61 -2.69 -42.81 -41.92
CA PRO A 61 -2.36 -43.45 -40.61
C PRO A 61 -0.84 -43.40 -40.20
N ASP A 62 -0.50 -43.85 -38.98
CA ASP A 62 0.56 -44.85 -38.60
C ASP A 62 0.84 -44.74 -37.07
N ALA A 63 1.03 -45.78 -36.24
CA ALA A 63 1.18 -47.22 -36.45
C ALA A 63 1.04 -48.00 -35.10
N GLY A 64 0.61 -49.27 -35.19
CA GLY A 64 0.90 -50.40 -34.28
C GLY A 64 -0.08 -50.65 -33.13
N ASP A 65 -1.17 -51.43 -33.24
CA ASP A 65 -1.30 -52.89 -33.53
C ASP A 65 -0.75 -53.76 -32.37
N ALA A 66 -1.45 -54.71 -31.72
CA ALA A 66 -2.73 -55.40 -31.92
C ALA A 66 -3.23 -55.85 -30.53
N GLY A 67 -4.52 -55.73 -30.20
CA GLY A 67 -5.51 -56.82 -30.35
C GLY A 67 -5.82 -57.43 -28.98
N THR A 68 -6.85 -57.03 -28.22
CA THR A 68 -8.32 -57.12 -28.40
C THR A 68 -8.92 -58.49 -28.73
N GLY A 69 -9.86 -58.86 -27.86
CA GLY A 69 -10.89 -59.89 -28.00
C GLY A 69 -11.41 -60.25 -26.61
N GLY A 70 -12.66 -60.01 -26.19
CA GLY A 70 -13.87 -59.45 -26.82
C GLY A 70 -15.04 -59.47 -25.80
N SER A 71 -16.19 -58.91 -26.20
CA SER A 71 -17.58 -59.08 -25.66
C SER A 71 -17.79 -58.88 -24.15
N ASP A 72 -18.63 -57.96 -23.65
CA ASP A 72 -20.09 -57.87 -23.84
C ASP A 72 -20.66 -56.56 -23.25
N ALA A 73 -21.97 -56.38 -23.44
CA ALA A 73 -22.85 -55.23 -23.19
C ALA A 73 -22.92 -54.60 -21.78
N GLY A 74 -23.33 -53.32 -21.72
CA GLY A 74 -23.96 -52.70 -20.54
C GLY A 74 -23.88 -51.17 -20.54
N GLY A 75 -24.99 -50.46 -20.28
CA GLY A 75 -24.99 -49.00 -20.11
C GLY A 75 -24.56 -48.60 -18.70
N CYS A 76 -23.83 -47.49 -18.58
CA CYS A 76 -23.44 -46.89 -17.30
C CYS A 76 -24.37 -45.70 -17.04
N GLU A 77 -25.37 -45.88 -16.17
CA GLU A 77 -26.11 -44.77 -15.56
C GLU A 77 -25.36 -44.41 -14.27
N PRO A 78 -24.94 -43.16 -14.06
CA PRO A 78 -24.02 -42.81 -12.98
C PRO A 78 -24.67 -43.07 -11.62
N THR A 79 -24.05 -43.94 -10.83
CA THR A 79 -24.44 -44.22 -9.45
C THR A 79 -23.38 -43.72 -8.47
N ALA A 80 -23.55 -43.95 -7.16
CA ALA A 80 -22.50 -43.58 -6.22
C ALA A 80 -21.34 -44.58 -6.35
N GLU A 81 -20.12 -44.06 -6.42
CA GLU A 81 -18.90 -44.84 -6.66
C GLU A 81 -18.74 -45.98 -5.65
N LEU A 82 -18.49 -47.19 -6.15
CA LEU A 82 -18.16 -48.36 -5.34
C LEU A 82 -16.77 -48.82 -5.73
N CYS A 83 -15.96 -49.13 -4.72
CA CYS A 83 -14.62 -49.65 -4.90
C CYS A 83 -14.71 -51.08 -5.47
N ASN A 84 -14.83 -51.23 -6.78
CA ASN A 84 -15.06 -52.51 -7.43
C ASN A 84 -14.21 -52.73 -8.69
N GLY A 85 -13.30 -51.80 -8.99
CA GLY A 85 -12.43 -51.84 -10.16
C GLY A 85 -13.13 -51.39 -11.45
N VAL A 86 -14.28 -50.73 -11.35
CA VAL A 86 -15.05 -50.16 -12.45
C VAL A 86 -15.48 -48.75 -12.05
N ASP A 87 -15.43 -47.85 -13.02
CA ASP A 87 -15.96 -46.49 -12.94
C ASP A 87 -17.51 -46.54 -12.91
N ASP A 88 -18.09 -46.50 -11.70
CA ASP A 88 -19.53 -46.68 -11.47
C ASP A 88 -20.34 -45.38 -11.59
N ASP A 89 -19.71 -44.23 -11.42
CA ASP A 89 -20.25 -42.89 -11.63
C ASP A 89 -19.93 -42.32 -13.02
N CYS A 90 -19.18 -43.10 -13.80
CA CYS A 90 -18.88 -42.91 -15.21
C CYS A 90 -18.13 -41.59 -15.50
N ASP A 91 -17.35 -41.07 -14.55
CA ASP A 91 -16.62 -39.80 -14.69
C ASP A 91 -15.28 -39.91 -15.44
N GLY A 92 -14.82 -41.14 -15.66
CA GLY A 92 -13.66 -41.50 -16.46
C GLY A 92 -12.44 -41.98 -15.67
N GLU A 93 -12.46 -41.92 -14.35
CA GLU A 93 -11.47 -42.56 -13.47
C GLU A 93 -12.10 -43.75 -12.73
N VAL A 94 -11.31 -44.64 -12.13
CA VAL A 94 -11.82 -45.87 -11.49
C VAL A 94 -11.49 -45.83 -10.01
N ASP A 95 -12.52 -45.94 -9.16
CA ASP A 95 -12.46 -46.04 -7.69
C ASP A 95 -11.69 -44.88 -6.98
N GLU A 96 -11.67 -43.68 -7.54
CA GLU A 96 -10.84 -42.55 -7.12
C GLU A 96 -11.26 -41.87 -5.81
N ASP A 97 -12.53 -42.04 -5.40
CA ASP A 97 -13.03 -41.53 -4.12
C ASP A 97 -12.55 -42.34 -2.90
N PHE A 98 -11.73 -43.37 -3.11
CA PHE A 98 -11.19 -44.26 -2.08
C PHE A 98 -9.66 -44.15 -1.95
N ALA A 99 -9.14 -44.15 -0.71
CA ALA A 99 -7.70 -44.00 -0.41
C ALA A 99 -6.88 -45.28 -0.67
N LEU A 100 -7.02 -45.87 -1.86
CA LEU A 100 -6.40 -47.13 -2.23
C LEU A 100 -4.86 -47.03 -2.25
N GLY A 101 -4.21 -48.03 -1.64
CA GLY A 101 -2.75 -48.13 -1.53
C GLY A 101 -2.14 -47.44 -0.29
N ALA A 102 -2.95 -46.75 0.54
CA ALA A 102 -2.46 -46.23 1.82
C ALA A 102 -2.14 -47.38 2.79
N ALA A 103 -1.06 -47.26 3.58
CA ALA A 103 -0.74 -48.26 4.60
C ALA A 103 -1.84 -48.33 5.65
N CYS A 104 -2.21 -49.53 6.05
CA CYS A 104 -3.22 -49.78 7.07
C CYS A 104 -2.83 -51.00 7.90
N ASP A 105 -3.35 -51.00 9.12
CA ASP A 105 -3.26 -52.10 10.06
C ASP A 105 -4.49 -53.00 9.90
N GLY A 106 -4.27 -54.30 10.01
CA GLY A 106 -5.28 -55.33 9.90
C GLY A 106 -6.20 -55.39 11.12
N PRO A 107 -7.04 -56.42 11.20
CA PRO A 107 -7.86 -56.68 12.40
C PRO A 107 -7.10 -57.47 13.48
N ASP A 108 -5.81 -57.74 13.31
CA ASP A 108 -4.87 -58.29 14.30
C ASP A 108 -4.61 -57.30 15.46
N SER A 109 -3.88 -57.76 16.47
CA SER A 109 -3.74 -57.05 17.75
C SER A 109 -2.42 -56.29 17.89
N ASP A 110 -1.43 -56.60 17.05
CA ASP A 110 -0.04 -56.10 17.08
C ASP A 110 0.12 -54.68 16.54
N GLN A 111 -0.92 -54.14 15.88
CA GLN A 111 -0.98 -52.76 15.40
C GLN A 111 0.10 -52.39 14.37
N CYS A 112 0.72 -53.39 13.74
CA CYS A 112 1.70 -53.19 12.68
C CYS A 112 0.97 -52.84 11.36
N GLN A 113 1.32 -51.70 10.74
CA GLN A 113 0.67 -51.25 9.50
C GLN A 113 1.27 -51.93 8.25
N GLU A 114 1.06 -53.24 8.11
CA GLU A 114 1.74 -54.06 7.10
C GLU A 114 0.91 -54.24 5.81
N GLY A 115 -0.39 -53.98 5.89
CA GLY A 115 -1.29 -53.98 4.74
C GLY A 115 -1.41 -52.65 4.02
N GLN A 116 -2.17 -52.69 2.92
CA GLN A 116 -2.59 -51.51 2.19
C GLN A 116 -4.11 -51.52 1.98
N VAL A 117 -4.71 -50.34 1.96
CA VAL A 117 -6.14 -50.20 1.70
C VAL A 117 -6.42 -50.66 0.27
N VAL A 118 -7.26 -51.68 0.12
CA VAL A 118 -7.70 -52.28 -1.14
C VAL A 118 -9.22 -52.27 -1.24
N CYS A 119 -9.78 -52.48 -2.43
CA CYS A 119 -11.21 -52.64 -2.59
C CYS A 119 -11.70 -53.94 -1.92
N GLY A 120 -12.66 -53.81 -1.01
CA GLY A 120 -13.35 -54.88 -0.33
C GLY A 120 -14.44 -55.51 -1.21
N ALA A 121 -14.78 -56.76 -0.93
CA ALA A 121 -15.73 -57.53 -1.74
C ALA A 121 -17.19 -57.01 -1.70
N ASP A 122 -17.51 -56.07 -0.81
CA ASP A 122 -18.81 -55.41 -0.65
C ASP A 122 -18.92 -54.06 -1.39
N GLY A 123 -17.86 -53.64 -2.10
CA GLY A 123 -17.80 -52.36 -2.82
C GLY A 123 -17.32 -51.18 -1.98
N GLY A 124 -16.86 -51.41 -0.75
CA GLY A 124 -16.13 -50.42 0.08
C GLY A 124 -14.63 -50.68 0.09
N THR A 125 -13.86 -50.05 0.99
CA THR A 125 -12.44 -50.37 1.19
C THR A 125 -12.21 -51.33 2.36
N ALA A 126 -11.24 -52.22 2.22
CA ALA A 126 -10.74 -53.12 3.25
C ALA A 126 -9.21 -53.02 3.34
N CYS A 127 -8.64 -53.29 4.50
CA CYS A 127 -7.19 -53.44 4.57
C CYS A 127 -6.78 -54.79 3.98
N SER A 128 -5.73 -54.82 3.16
CA SER A 128 -5.18 -56.07 2.62
C SER A 128 -4.35 -56.83 3.64
N ASP A 129 -4.15 -56.25 4.82
CA ASP A 129 -3.49 -56.95 5.90
C ASP A 129 -4.36 -58.11 6.39
N THR A 130 -3.78 -59.28 6.31
CA THR A 130 -4.41 -60.54 6.71
C THR A 130 -3.39 -61.47 7.34
N THR A 131 -2.25 -60.93 7.76
CA THR A 131 -1.30 -61.67 8.58
C THR A 131 -1.89 -61.86 9.97
N ALA A 132 -1.13 -62.51 10.84
CA ALA A 132 -1.50 -62.69 12.24
C ALA A 132 -0.42 -62.00 13.04
N ASP A 133 -0.75 -61.60 14.27
CA ASP A 133 0.15 -60.90 15.20
C ASP A 133 1.60 -61.40 15.04
N SER A 134 2.48 -60.48 14.67
CA SER A 134 3.92 -60.69 14.62
C SER A 134 4.41 -61.13 15.98
N VAL A 135 5.42 -62.01 16.01
CA VAL A 135 5.93 -62.58 17.26
C VAL A 135 7.35 -62.08 17.43
N GLU A 136 7.61 -61.49 18.59
CA GLU A 136 8.91 -60.96 18.96
C GLU A 136 10.04 -62.00 18.81
N ILE A 137 11.15 -61.60 18.19
CA ILE A 137 12.34 -62.43 18.05
C ILE A 137 13.59 -61.66 18.49
N CYS A 138 14.33 -62.24 19.44
CA CYS A 138 15.53 -61.65 20.08
C CYS A 138 16.58 -61.15 19.06
N ASN A 139 16.44 -59.91 18.57
CA ASN A 139 17.20 -59.35 17.47
C ASN A 139 17.58 -57.86 17.66
N LEU A 140 17.17 -57.26 18.77
CA LEU A 140 17.32 -55.86 19.17
C LEU A 140 16.42 -54.88 18.40
N SER A 141 15.28 -55.36 17.89
CA SER A 141 14.23 -54.56 17.26
C SER A 141 12.87 -55.02 17.76
N ASP A 142 11.95 -54.06 17.92
CA ASP A 142 10.52 -54.27 18.22
C ASP A 142 9.85 -54.85 16.96
N ASP A 143 9.71 -56.18 16.90
CA ASP A 143 9.20 -56.90 15.74
C ASP A 143 7.69 -57.12 15.81
N ASP A 144 7.07 -57.08 16.99
CA ASP A 144 5.63 -57.15 17.16
C ASP A 144 4.92 -55.80 17.42
N CYS A 145 5.67 -54.70 17.24
CA CYS A 145 5.20 -53.31 17.23
C CYS A 145 4.45 -52.88 18.51
N ASP A 146 4.64 -53.58 19.63
CA ASP A 146 3.94 -53.28 20.88
C ASP A 146 4.55 -52.08 21.64
N GLY A 147 5.73 -51.63 21.20
CA GLY A 147 6.44 -50.45 21.66
C GLY A 147 7.61 -50.73 22.61
N GLU A 148 7.89 -51.99 22.95
CA GLU A 148 9.09 -52.44 23.67
C GLU A 148 10.01 -53.27 22.74
N VAL A 149 11.25 -53.58 23.15
CA VAL A 149 12.23 -54.30 22.30
C VAL A 149 12.71 -55.57 23.03
N ASP A 150 12.55 -56.74 22.41
CA ASP A 150 12.97 -58.08 22.87
C ASP A 150 12.53 -58.49 24.31
N GLU A 151 11.42 -57.96 24.80
CA GLU A 151 10.97 -58.02 26.20
C GLU A 151 10.69 -59.44 26.72
N ASP A 152 10.24 -60.36 25.85
CA ASP A 152 9.98 -61.75 26.26
C ASP A 152 11.26 -62.58 26.52
N PHE A 153 12.44 -62.09 26.12
CA PHE A 153 13.70 -62.84 26.20
C PHE A 153 14.60 -62.49 27.39
N HIS A 154 14.17 -61.55 28.24
CA HIS A 154 14.86 -61.12 29.47
C HIS A 154 16.32 -60.73 29.22
N THR A 155 16.60 -60.21 28.03
CA THR A 155 17.94 -59.76 27.65
C THR A 155 18.34 -58.58 28.49
N GLY A 156 19.51 -58.69 29.11
CA GLY A 156 19.97 -57.71 30.09
C GLY A 156 19.88 -58.17 31.55
N GLU A 157 19.24 -59.30 31.83
CA GLU A 157 19.20 -59.85 33.19
C GLU A 157 20.43 -60.71 33.50
N SER A 158 20.91 -60.64 34.75
CA SER A 158 22.09 -61.37 35.19
C SER A 158 21.84 -62.87 35.34
N CYS A 159 22.86 -63.67 35.02
CA CYS A 159 22.80 -65.13 35.03
C CYS A 159 24.12 -65.76 35.49
N ASP A 160 24.02 -66.84 36.26
CA ASP A 160 25.16 -67.69 36.66
C ASP A 160 25.46 -68.67 35.52
N GLY A 161 26.74 -68.77 35.18
CA GLY A 161 27.28 -69.69 34.19
C GLY A 161 27.17 -71.16 34.59
N LYS A 162 28.31 -71.88 34.60
CA LYS A 162 28.35 -73.34 34.87
C LYS A 162 29.41 -73.70 35.91
N ASP A 163 30.06 -72.73 36.51
CA ASP A 163 31.03 -72.83 37.61
C ASP A 163 30.35 -73.08 38.97
N LEU A 164 31.11 -72.99 40.07
CA LEU A 164 30.76 -73.57 41.38
C LEU A 164 30.60 -72.54 42.51
N ASP A 165 30.97 -71.28 42.28
CA ASP A 165 30.88 -70.13 43.18
C ASP A 165 29.46 -69.53 43.28
N LEU A 166 28.52 -69.96 42.44
CA LEU A 166 27.08 -69.59 42.52
C LEU A 166 26.81 -68.08 42.39
N CYS A 167 27.80 -67.31 41.94
CA CYS A 167 27.67 -65.90 41.62
C CYS A 167 27.06 -65.77 40.20
N ALA A 168 26.38 -64.65 39.91
CA ALA A 168 25.68 -64.44 38.64
C ALA A 168 26.38 -63.36 37.80
N GLU A 169 27.56 -63.67 37.27
CA GLU A 169 28.44 -62.71 36.57
C GLU A 169 28.21 -62.58 35.07
N GLY A 170 27.37 -63.41 34.47
CA GLY A 170 26.92 -63.26 33.10
C GLY A 170 25.63 -62.46 32.96
N GLU A 171 25.26 -62.24 31.71
CA GLU A 171 23.98 -61.63 31.33
C GLU A 171 23.35 -62.43 30.17
N PHE A 172 22.02 -62.51 30.13
CA PHE A 172 21.31 -63.09 29.00
C PHE A 172 21.42 -62.17 27.77
N VAL A 173 22.00 -62.68 26.68
CA VAL A 173 22.22 -61.95 25.43
C VAL A 173 21.65 -62.69 24.21
N CYS A 174 21.11 -61.97 23.23
CA CYS A 174 20.66 -62.56 21.97
C CYS A 174 21.86 -63.11 21.18
N ASN A 175 21.76 -64.35 20.74
CA ASN A 175 22.73 -64.92 19.80
C ASN A 175 22.28 -64.71 18.34
N ALA A 176 23.19 -64.96 17.40
CA ALA A 176 22.95 -64.76 15.97
C ALA A 176 21.84 -65.64 15.34
N SER A 177 21.19 -66.51 16.11
CA SER A 177 20.05 -67.33 15.69
C SER A 177 18.70 -66.88 16.29
N GLY A 178 18.66 -65.77 17.03
CA GLY A 178 17.42 -65.17 17.54
C GLY A 178 16.94 -65.74 18.89
N ALA A 179 17.85 -66.19 19.77
CA ALA A 179 17.51 -66.68 21.12
C ALA A 179 18.48 -66.16 22.20
N ALA A 180 17.98 -65.97 23.42
CA ALA A 180 18.79 -65.52 24.57
C ALA A 180 19.66 -66.64 25.17
N VAL A 181 20.93 -66.33 25.48
CA VAL A 181 21.91 -67.23 26.11
C VAL A 181 22.72 -66.50 27.18
N CYS A 182 23.11 -67.18 28.25
CA CYS A 182 23.94 -66.60 29.31
C CYS A 182 25.39 -66.41 28.83
N SER A 183 25.95 -65.22 29.07
CA SER A 183 27.28 -64.83 28.59
C SER A 183 28.44 -65.11 29.57
N ASP A 184 28.17 -65.72 30.73
CA ASP A 184 29.20 -66.03 31.73
C ASP A 184 30.16 -67.15 31.30
N VAL A 185 31.46 -66.91 31.50
CA VAL A 185 32.56 -67.83 31.17
C VAL A 185 33.68 -67.85 32.23
N THR A 186 33.44 -67.38 33.46
CA THR A 186 34.48 -67.24 34.52
C THR A 186 34.73 -68.49 35.39
N SER A 187 35.38 -68.32 36.55
CA SER A 187 35.77 -69.39 37.49
C SER A 187 35.88 -68.84 38.92
N ASN A 188 35.57 -69.65 39.94
CA ASN A 188 35.64 -69.39 41.40
C ASN A 188 36.54 -68.22 41.91
N THR A 189 35.92 -67.22 42.54
CA THR A 189 36.54 -66.01 43.17
C THR A 189 36.91 -66.15 44.67
N LEU A 190 37.62 -65.14 45.24
CA LEU A 190 38.16 -65.03 46.62
C LEU A 190 37.71 -63.70 47.25
N GLU A 191 37.42 -63.67 48.55
CA GLU A 191 36.85 -62.51 49.25
C GLU A 191 37.71 -61.22 49.21
N ARG A 192 37.06 -60.09 48.91
CA ARG A 192 37.67 -58.76 48.89
C ARG A 192 36.74 -57.80 49.64
N CYS A 193 37.33 -56.87 50.36
CA CYS A 193 36.71 -55.86 51.24
C CYS A 193 35.88 -54.80 50.48
N ASN A 194 34.97 -55.21 49.61
CA ASN A 194 34.26 -54.38 48.63
C ASN A 194 32.73 -54.27 48.89
N GLY A 195 32.26 -54.78 50.02
CA GLY A 195 30.86 -54.72 50.47
C GLY A 195 30.00 -55.81 49.87
N SER A 196 30.60 -56.76 49.15
CA SER A 196 29.93 -57.89 48.54
C SER A 196 30.58 -59.16 49.05
N ASP A 197 29.75 -60.19 49.15
CA ASP A 197 30.17 -61.56 49.34
C ASP A 197 30.79 -62.03 48.00
N ASP A 198 32.07 -61.72 47.80
CA ASP A 198 32.78 -61.88 46.54
C ASP A 198 33.09 -63.34 46.20
N ASP A 199 33.08 -64.21 47.20
CA ASP A 199 33.12 -65.67 47.01
C ASP A 199 31.79 -66.38 47.30
N CYS A 200 30.70 -65.60 47.44
CA CYS A 200 29.30 -66.00 47.49
C CYS A 200 29.00 -67.09 48.55
N ASP A 201 29.68 -67.05 49.69
CA ASP A 201 29.61 -68.05 50.76
C ASP A 201 28.57 -67.75 51.87
N GLY A 202 28.04 -66.52 51.87
CA GLY A 202 26.97 -66.02 52.74
C GLY A 202 27.41 -64.98 53.77
N GLN A 203 28.67 -64.55 53.80
CA GLN A 203 29.18 -63.44 54.61
C GLN A 203 29.79 -62.34 53.74
N VAL A 204 29.91 -61.12 54.29
CA VAL A 204 30.35 -59.95 53.52
C VAL A 204 31.53 -59.32 54.24
N ASP A 205 32.65 -59.15 53.54
CA ASP A 205 33.81 -58.35 53.94
C ASP A 205 34.52 -58.75 55.26
N GLU A 206 34.58 -60.04 55.58
CA GLU A 206 35.30 -60.50 56.76
C GLU A 206 36.85 -60.43 56.63
N ASP A 207 37.53 -60.47 57.78
CA ASP A 207 39.00 -60.55 57.94
C ASP A 207 39.88 -59.24 57.86
N PHE A 208 39.31 -58.03 58.09
CA PHE A 208 40.02 -56.70 58.06
C PHE A 208 39.99 -55.86 59.40
N ASP A 209 40.95 -54.91 59.67
CA ASP A 209 41.05 -54.05 60.91
C ASP A 209 40.52 -52.61 60.73
N LEU A 210 39.48 -52.23 61.48
CA LEU A 210 38.66 -51.06 61.17
C LEU A 210 38.85 -49.80 62.04
N MET A 211 39.77 -49.74 63.02
CA MET A 211 39.80 -48.59 63.95
C MET A 211 40.98 -47.64 63.79
N LYS A 212 42.03 -48.10 63.11
CA LYS A 212 43.30 -47.37 63.03
C LYS A 212 43.98 -47.52 61.68
N ASP A 213 43.54 -48.48 60.88
CA ASP A 213 44.11 -48.70 59.57
C ASP A 213 43.65 -47.57 58.63
N PRO A 214 44.55 -46.71 58.15
CA PRO A 214 44.21 -45.67 57.19
C PRO A 214 43.83 -46.24 55.82
N ALA A 215 43.84 -47.56 55.60
CA ALA A 215 43.26 -48.22 54.43
C ALA A 215 41.83 -48.76 54.68
N HIS A 216 41.40 -48.89 55.94
CA HIS A 216 40.14 -49.52 56.34
C HIS A 216 39.47 -48.79 57.52
N CYS A 217 39.59 -47.46 57.61
CA CYS A 217 39.22 -46.66 58.79
C CYS A 217 37.69 -46.58 59.01
N GLY A 218 37.18 -47.06 60.14
CA GLY A 218 35.74 -47.11 60.45
C GLY A 218 34.98 -48.23 59.72
N ARG A 219 35.43 -48.64 58.54
CA ARG A 219 34.87 -49.73 57.72
C ARG A 219 35.84 -50.19 56.64
N CYS A 220 35.56 -51.37 56.09
CA CYS A 220 36.31 -51.98 55.00
C CYS A 220 36.59 -50.99 53.84
N ASN A 221 37.81 -51.03 53.31
CA ASN A 221 38.38 -50.17 52.26
C ASN A 221 38.20 -48.66 52.43
N ASN A 222 37.91 -48.17 53.64
CA ASN A 222 37.87 -46.73 53.90
C ASN A 222 39.28 -46.18 54.11
N ALA A 223 39.97 -46.02 52.99
CA ALA A 223 41.31 -45.48 53.00
C ALA A 223 41.26 -43.95 53.17
N CYS A 224 41.87 -43.42 54.22
CA CYS A 224 42.01 -41.98 54.38
C CYS A 224 42.95 -41.44 53.29
N GLY A 225 42.57 -40.30 52.70
CA GLY A 225 43.34 -39.63 51.66
C GLY A 225 44.74 -39.20 52.14
N ALA A 226 45.60 -38.83 51.18
CA ALA A 226 47.01 -38.49 51.46
C ALA A 226 47.22 -37.31 52.45
N SER A 227 46.18 -36.51 52.68
CA SER A 227 46.10 -35.37 53.59
C SER A 227 45.03 -35.54 54.67
N GLU A 228 44.55 -36.77 54.90
CA GLU A 228 43.50 -37.13 55.86
C GLU A 228 43.95 -38.27 56.77
N TRP A 229 43.53 -38.25 58.04
CA TRP A 229 44.06 -39.18 59.04
C TRP A 229 42.91 -39.91 59.74
N CYS A 230 43.10 -41.19 60.07
CA CYS A 230 42.08 -42.01 60.74
C CYS A 230 42.03 -41.69 62.24
N VAL A 231 40.98 -40.99 62.69
CA VAL A 231 40.76 -40.66 64.10
C VAL A 231 39.39 -41.20 64.53
N SER A 232 39.39 -42.15 65.48
CA SER A 232 38.18 -42.77 66.04
C SER A 232 37.22 -43.38 65.01
N GLY A 233 37.76 -43.94 63.91
CA GLY A 233 36.98 -44.56 62.85
C GLY A 233 36.43 -43.58 61.80
N ALA A 234 36.91 -42.33 61.76
CA ALA A 234 36.61 -41.37 60.69
C ALA A 234 37.91 -40.83 60.09
N CYS A 235 37.92 -40.66 58.77
CA CYS A 235 38.99 -39.96 58.05
C CYS A 235 38.64 -38.47 58.03
N LEU A 236 39.47 -37.63 58.67
CA LEU A 236 39.29 -36.18 58.67
C LEU A 236 40.47 -35.50 57.98
N PRO A 237 40.23 -34.41 57.21
CA PRO A 237 41.27 -33.58 56.61
C PRO A 237 42.16 -32.90 57.66
N SER A 238 43.33 -32.40 57.21
CA SER A 238 44.30 -31.71 58.07
C SER A 238 44.19 -30.18 58.09
N SER A 239 43.16 -29.65 57.41
CA SER A 239 42.81 -28.24 57.25
C SER A 239 41.37 -28.19 56.75
N GLU A 240 40.60 -27.17 57.11
CA GLU A 240 39.22 -27.03 56.66
C GLU A 240 39.09 -27.06 55.12
N LEU A 241 38.20 -27.92 54.62
CA LEU A 241 38.04 -28.16 53.17
C LEU A 241 36.92 -27.32 52.56
N ARG A 242 35.88 -27.00 53.33
CA ARG A 242 34.72 -26.25 52.87
C ARG A 242 34.40 -25.11 53.82
N CYS A 243 34.91 -23.96 53.46
CA CYS A 243 34.83 -22.74 54.26
C CYS A 243 33.44 -22.06 54.30
N GLY A 244 32.32 -22.78 54.13
CA GLY A 244 30.99 -22.16 54.12
C GLY A 244 29.79 -23.09 54.23
N ASP A 245 29.97 -24.33 54.67
CA ASP A 245 28.91 -25.34 54.82
C ASP A 245 28.40 -25.51 56.27
N GLY A 246 28.96 -24.78 57.24
CA GLY A 246 28.51 -24.74 58.62
C GLY A 246 29.07 -25.85 59.49
N LEU A 247 30.06 -26.60 59.01
CA LEU A 247 30.67 -27.73 59.69
C LEU A 247 32.14 -27.44 60.02
N ASP A 248 32.69 -28.19 60.97
CA ASP A 248 34.11 -28.22 61.31
C ASP A 248 34.70 -29.46 60.62
N ASP A 249 35.26 -29.26 59.43
CA ASP A 249 35.65 -30.37 58.55
C ASP A 249 36.88 -31.14 59.07
N ASP A 250 37.85 -30.46 59.68
CA ASP A 250 39.10 -31.07 60.15
C ASP A 250 39.08 -31.45 61.65
N GLY A 251 38.01 -31.05 62.36
CA GLY A 251 37.70 -31.47 63.71
C GLY A 251 38.46 -30.71 64.79
N ASP A 252 38.92 -29.49 64.51
CA ASP A 252 39.74 -28.67 65.39
C ASP A 252 38.96 -27.67 66.28
N LEU A 253 37.63 -27.59 66.07
CA LEU A 253 36.61 -26.78 66.76
C LEU A 253 36.42 -25.33 66.25
N ALA A 254 37.07 -24.94 65.16
CA ALA A 254 36.65 -23.79 64.34
C ALA A 254 35.80 -24.26 63.14
N PHE A 255 35.01 -23.35 62.55
CA PHE A 255 34.12 -23.70 61.42
C PHE A 255 34.02 -22.55 60.42
N ASP A 256 34.02 -22.89 59.14
CA ASP A 256 33.93 -22.01 57.97
C ASP A 256 34.90 -20.80 58.02
N CYS A 257 34.46 -19.61 57.57
CA CYS A 257 35.28 -18.40 57.60
C CYS A 257 35.78 -17.99 58.98
N ALA A 258 35.24 -18.53 60.08
CA ALA A 258 35.79 -18.27 61.42
C ALA A 258 37.07 -19.08 61.69
N ASP A 259 37.37 -20.07 60.85
CA ASP A 259 38.59 -20.86 60.85
C ASP A 259 39.75 -20.10 60.16
N PRO A 260 40.93 -20.00 60.81
CA PRO A 260 42.13 -19.41 60.20
C PRO A 260 42.59 -20.07 58.90
N ASP A 261 42.33 -21.36 58.69
CA ASP A 261 42.71 -22.10 57.49
C ASP A 261 41.88 -21.71 56.26
N CYS A 262 40.74 -21.05 56.48
CA CYS A 262 39.83 -20.59 55.46
C CYS A 262 40.06 -19.16 54.96
N ASP A 263 41.01 -18.39 55.53
CA ASP A 263 41.27 -17.01 55.10
C ASP A 263 41.71 -16.95 53.63
N GLY A 264 40.94 -16.23 52.80
CA GLY A 264 41.11 -16.11 51.36
C GLY A 264 40.57 -17.28 50.53
N GLN A 265 39.88 -18.25 51.13
CA GLN A 265 39.19 -19.34 50.42
C GLN A 265 37.72 -18.99 50.13
N ALA A 266 37.12 -19.68 49.15
CA ALA A 266 35.72 -19.47 48.79
C ALA A 266 34.78 -20.13 49.82
N CYS A 267 33.77 -19.38 50.30
CA CYS A 267 32.73 -19.83 51.23
C CYS A 267 31.40 -20.22 50.55
N GLY A 268 31.43 -20.39 49.24
CA GLY A 268 30.25 -20.65 48.41
C GLY A 268 30.36 -19.98 47.05
N THR A 269 29.42 -20.26 46.15
CA THR A 269 29.33 -19.53 44.88
C THR A 269 29.09 -18.06 45.18
N GLY A 270 30.03 -17.20 44.80
CA GLY A 270 29.94 -15.76 45.03
C GLY A 270 30.36 -15.28 46.41
N CYS A 271 31.00 -16.12 47.23
CA CYS A 271 31.41 -15.80 48.61
C CYS A 271 32.90 -16.10 48.83
N LEU A 272 33.63 -15.21 49.51
CA LEU A 272 35.01 -15.41 49.96
C LEU A 272 35.12 -15.21 51.49
N CYS A 273 36.01 -15.94 52.16
CA CYS A 273 36.35 -15.67 53.55
C CYS A 273 37.47 -14.64 53.64
N GLN A 274 37.30 -13.60 54.46
CA GLN A 274 38.33 -12.59 54.69
C GLN A 274 38.31 -12.13 56.15
N GLU A 275 39.46 -12.23 56.85
CA GLU A 275 39.63 -11.80 58.25
C GLU A 275 38.60 -12.40 59.24
N GLY A 276 38.15 -13.64 59.01
CA GLY A 276 37.23 -14.32 59.93
C GLY A 276 35.75 -14.22 59.57
N VAL A 277 35.39 -13.56 58.46
CA VAL A 277 34.00 -13.33 58.02
C VAL A 277 33.80 -13.68 56.55
N ARG A 278 32.55 -13.98 56.18
CA ARG A 278 32.11 -14.16 54.79
C ARG A 278 31.99 -12.78 54.13
N THR A 279 32.46 -12.65 52.90
CA THR A 279 32.36 -11.43 52.07
C THR A 279 31.91 -11.78 50.65
N GLU A 280 31.09 -10.94 50.05
CA GLU A 280 30.61 -11.16 48.68
C GLU A 280 31.71 -10.97 47.61
N SER A 281 31.77 -11.88 46.63
CA SER A 281 32.75 -11.90 45.53
C SER A 281 32.14 -11.97 44.12
N LEU A 282 30.85 -12.32 43.99
CA LEU A 282 30.07 -12.23 42.73
C LEU A 282 29.04 -11.09 42.82
N CYS A 283 29.51 -9.88 42.58
CA CYS A 283 28.74 -8.65 42.77
C CYS A 283 27.81 -8.28 41.61
N GLY A 284 26.99 -9.20 41.11
CA GLY A 284 26.07 -8.90 40.00
C GLY A 284 25.15 -10.03 39.57
N ASP A 285 24.89 -11.01 40.44
CA ASP A 285 24.08 -12.19 40.17
C ASP A 285 22.70 -12.19 40.83
N GLY A 286 22.38 -11.18 41.66
CA GLY A 286 21.05 -11.03 42.29
C GLY A 286 20.88 -11.82 43.60
N VAL A 287 21.94 -12.42 44.11
CA VAL A 287 21.94 -13.29 45.29
C VAL A 287 22.66 -12.59 46.45
N ASP A 288 22.34 -12.98 47.69
CA ASP A 288 23.02 -12.51 48.92
C ASP A 288 24.02 -13.61 49.26
N ASN A 289 25.23 -13.52 48.73
CA ASN A 289 26.16 -14.65 48.75
C ASN A 289 26.92 -14.80 50.09
N ASP A 290 26.97 -13.76 50.93
CA ASP A 290 27.56 -13.80 52.28
C ASP A 290 26.53 -13.89 53.42
N GLY A 291 25.24 -13.68 53.13
CA GLY A 291 24.12 -13.88 54.04
C GLY A 291 23.83 -12.70 54.97
N ASP A 292 24.38 -11.52 54.69
CA ASP A 292 24.25 -10.33 55.54
C ASP A 292 22.91 -9.58 55.34
N THR A 293 22.06 -10.07 54.44
CA THR A 293 20.77 -9.53 53.96
C THR A 293 20.86 -8.45 52.89
N LYS A 294 22.07 -8.06 52.49
CA LYS A 294 22.29 -7.20 51.32
C LYS A 294 22.80 -8.08 50.15
N LYS A 295 22.71 -7.53 48.94
CA LYS A 295 22.89 -8.27 47.69
C LYS A 295 23.62 -7.42 46.69
N ASP A 296 24.58 -8.01 45.99
CA ASP A 296 25.35 -7.35 44.94
C ASP A 296 25.78 -5.93 45.38
N CYS A 297 25.33 -4.91 44.65
CA CYS A 297 25.75 -3.53 44.82
C CYS A 297 25.06 -2.79 45.96
N ASP A 298 24.08 -3.43 46.62
CA ASP A 298 23.55 -2.95 47.89
C ASP A 298 24.41 -3.44 49.08
N ASP A 299 25.38 -4.34 48.84
CA ASP A 299 26.29 -4.91 49.83
C ASP A 299 27.63 -4.13 49.96
N PRO A 300 28.05 -3.70 51.17
CA PRO A 300 29.36 -3.09 51.43
C PRO A 300 30.57 -3.90 50.98
N ASP A 301 30.46 -5.23 50.93
CA ASP A 301 31.57 -6.12 50.60
C ASP A 301 31.84 -6.16 49.08
N CYS A 302 30.90 -5.66 48.29
CA CYS A 302 30.93 -5.56 46.83
C CYS A 302 31.40 -4.22 46.27
N ASP A 303 32.05 -3.38 47.07
CA ASP A 303 32.57 -2.07 46.67
C ASP A 303 33.70 -2.19 45.61
N GLY A 304 33.33 -2.25 44.33
CA GLY A 304 34.26 -2.33 43.20
C GLY A 304 33.66 -2.12 41.79
N PRO A 305 34.48 -2.01 40.72
CA PRO A 305 34.06 -1.64 39.36
C PRO A 305 33.09 -2.61 38.67
N ALA A 306 32.87 -3.81 39.21
CA ALA A 306 32.02 -4.85 38.64
C ALA A 306 30.52 -4.63 38.90
N CYS A 307 30.16 -3.77 39.85
CA CYS A 307 28.78 -3.49 40.27
C CYS A 307 28.10 -2.35 39.49
N VAL A 308 28.71 -1.98 38.39
CA VAL A 308 28.40 -0.76 37.67
C VAL A 308 27.62 -1.12 36.41
N VAL A 309 26.29 -1.17 36.54
CA VAL A 309 25.37 -1.52 35.45
C VAL A 309 24.90 -0.29 34.70
N LEU A 310 24.86 -0.37 33.37
CA LEU A 310 24.38 0.72 32.51
C LEU A 310 22.88 0.95 32.76
N ARG A 311 22.50 2.12 33.29
CA ARG A 311 21.10 2.45 33.62
C ARG A 311 20.39 3.22 32.53
N SER A 312 21.11 4.10 31.84
CA SER A 312 20.52 4.90 30.77
C SER A 312 21.57 5.31 29.75
N ILE A 313 21.12 5.68 28.56
CA ILE A 313 21.97 6.22 27.50
C ILE A 313 21.44 7.57 27.06
N THR A 314 22.32 8.43 26.59
CA THR A 314 21.98 9.76 26.02
C THR A 314 22.75 9.98 24.72
N ILE A 315 22.18 10.74 23.79
CA ILE A 315 22.80 11.03 22.49
C ILE A 315 23.23 12.50 22.46
N THR A 316 24.49 12.75 22.10
CA THR A 316 25.05 14.09 21.95
C THR A 316 25.74 14.22 20.57
N PRO A 317 25.58 15.34 19.84
CA PRO A 317 24.69 16.46 20.14
C PRO A 317 23.21 16.10 19.95
N GLY A 318 22.35 16.68 20.79
CA GLY A 318 20.90 16.61 20.63
C GLY A 318 20.36 17.73 19.73
N ASN A 319 19.17 17.53 19.13
CA ASN A 319 18.44 18.49 18.31
C ASN A 319 19.28 19.18 17.21
N VAL A 320 20.01 18.37 16.45
CA VAL A 320 20.97 18.87 15.45
C VAL A 320 20.24 19.52 14.27
N LEU A 321 20.77 20.65 13.79
CA LEU A 321 20.41 21.25 12.50
C LEU A 321 21.58 21.11 11.52
N LEU A 322 21.42 20.25 10.52
CA LEU A 322 22.35 20.12 9.40
C LEU A 322 21.87 20.94 8.21
N VAL A 323 22.65 21.93 7.80
CA VAL A 323 22.37 22.74 6.61
C VAL A 323 23.15 22.17 5.43
N VAL A 324 22.44 21.71 4.41
CA VAL A 324 23.03 21.17 3.19
C VAL A 324 23.07 22.27 2.12
N GLN A 325 24.27 22.55 1.63
CA GLN A 325 24.52 23.54 0.58
C GLN A 325 25.29 22.87 -0.57
N GLY A 326 24.84 23.08 -1.80
CA GLY A 326 25.52 22.54 -2.98
C GLY A 326 25.33 21.03 -3.14
N SER A 327 26.33 20.36 -3.72
CA SER A 327 26.24 18.97 -4.19
C SER A 327 26.84 17.92 -3.25
N SER A 328 27.30 18.31 -2.05
CA SER A 328 27.86 17.39 -1.05
C SER A 328 26.97 17.32 0.20
N GLY A 329 26.71 16.11 0.68
CA GLY A 329 26.00 15.88 1.93
C GLY A 329 26.74 16.47 3.13
N ALA A 330 25.99 17.07 4.06
CA ALA A 330 26.49 17.47 5.38
C ALA A 330 26.58 16.26 6.31
N THR A 331 27.58 16.22 7.18
CA THR A 331 27.84 15.11 8.09
C THR A 331 27.72 15.54 9.56
N GLN A 332 27.27 14.62 10.41
CA GLN A 332 27.24 14.78 11.87
C GLN A 332 27.65 13.48 12.55
N ALA A 333 28.70 13.53 13.36
CA ALA A 333 29.04 12.45 14.28
C ALA A 333 28.20 12.56 15.56
N PHE A 334 27.71 11.43 16.06
CA PHE A 334 27.01 11.33 17.33
C PHE A 334 27.82 10.49 18.32
N THR A 335 27.77 10.89 19.58
CA THR A 335 28.33 10.18 20.72
C THR A 335 27.18 9.71 21.60
N VAL A 336 27.25 8.45 22.03
CA VAL A 336 26.32 7.84 22.98
C VAL A 336 27.01 7.73 24.33
N THR A 337 26.52 8.46 25.32
CA THR A 337 27.04 8.44 26.68
C THR A 337 26.14 7.60 27.56
N GLY A 338 26.73 6.59 28.19
CA GLY A 338 26.07 5.76 29.19
C GLY A 338 26.14 6.39 30.57
N THR A 339 25.10 6.25 31.37
CA THR A 339 25.10 6.57 32.81
C THR A 339 24.85 5.29 33.58
N PHE A 340 25.75 4.99 34.51
CA PHE A 340 25.75 3.73 35.25
C PHE A 340 25.15 3.88 36.65
N SER A 341 24.99 2.75 37.36
CA SER A 341 24.38 2.67 38.68
C SER A 341 25.09 3.50 39.76
N ASP A 342 26.41 3.61 39.68
CA ASP A 342 27.26 4.42 40.57
C ASP A 342 27.24 5.93 40.23
N GLY A 343 26.48 6.32 39.20
CA GLY A 343 26.33 7.70 38.75
C GLY A 343 27.45 8.22 37.84
N HIS A 344 28.48 7.42 37.55
CA HIS A 344 29.49 7.83 36.57
C HIS A 344 28.92 7.76 35.14
N THR A 345 29.60 8.43 34.22
CA THR A 345 29.27 8.39 32.79
C THR A 345 30.47 8.02 31.94
N GLU A 346 30.23 7.24 30.90
CA GLU A 346 31.27 6.82 29.96
C GLU A 346 30.78 6.84 28.50
N ASP A 347 31.72 6.86 27.57
CA ASP A 347 31.42 6.79 26.14
C ASP A 347 31.16 5.32 25.73
N VAL A 348 29.90 5.01 25.44
CA VAL A 348 29.44 3.68 24.97
C VAL A 348 29.12 3.69 23.47
N THR A 349 29.62 4.68 22.72
CA THR A 349 29.32 4.88 21.28
C THR A 349 29.64 3.65 20.44
N ALA A 350 30.74 2.94 20.75
CA ALA A 350 31.13 1.73 20.02
C ALA A 350 30.17 0.55 20.24
N GLN A 351 29.36 0.57 21.30
CA GLN A 351 28.36 -0.44 21.64
C GLN A 351 26.97 -0.08 21.10
N ALA A 352 26.79 1.15 20.60
CA ALA A 352 25.50 1.67 20.21
C ALA A 352 25.18 1.43 18.72
N ASP A 353 24.00 0.90 18.44
CA ASP A 353 23.41 0.91 17.10
C ASP A 353 22.68 2.23 16.86
N LEU A 354 23.17 3.03 15.92
CA LEU A 354 22.64 4.34 15.56
C LEU A 354 21.88 4.28 14.23
N ARG A 355 20.62 4.72 14.25
CA ARG A 355 19.74 4.75 13.07
C ARG A 355 18.90 6.01 13.00
N ILE A 356 18.44 6.35 11.80
CA ILE A 356 17.47 7.41 11.54
C ILE A 356 16.15 6.76 11.10
N ASP A 357 15.01 7.28 11.58
CA ASP A 357 13.69 6.82 11.14
C ASP A 357 13.37 7.22 9.68
N ASN A 358 13.80 8.41 9.26
CA ASN A 358 13.59 8.94 7.93
C ASN A 358 14.86 8.80 7.07
N THR A 359 15.00 7.63 6.46
CA THR A 359 16.15 7.27 5.61
C THR A 359 16.26 8.12 4.34
N ARG A 360 15.21 8.86 3.94
CA ARG A 360 15.30 9.79 2.80
C ARG A 360 16.25 10.97 3.08
N LEU A 361 16.49 11.28 4.37
CA LEU A 361 17.35 12.39 4.77
C LEU A 361 18.83 12.04 4.64
N GLY A 362 19.18 10.76 4.65
CA GLY A 362 20.57 10.30 4.69
C GLY A 362 20.72 8.95 5.39
N SER A 363 21.97 8.57 5.65
CA SER A 363 22.30 7.29 6.28
C SER A 363 23.47 7.41 7.25
N PHE A 364 23.58 6.45 8.17
CA PHE A 364 24.71 6.33 9.06
C PHE A 364 25.81 5.45 8.45
N LEU A 365 27.07 5.87 8.61
CA LEU A 365 28.25 5.03 8.45
C LEU A 365 28.98 5.02 9.79
N GLY A 366 28.88 3.91 10.52
CA GLY A 366 29.22 3.88 11.94
C GLY A 366 28.38 4.90 12.69
N VAL A 367 29.02 5.80 13.42
CA VAL A 367 28.34 6.80 14.26
C VAL A 367 28.18 8.17 13.59
N THR A 368 28.59 8.26 12.33
CA THR A 368 28.47 9.49 11.54
C THR A 368 27.29 9.39 10.59
N PHE A 369 26.31 10.27 10.77
CA PHE A 369 25.25 10.49 9.81
C PHE A 369 25.77 11.33 8.64
N THR A 370 25.45 10.92 7.41
CA THR A 370 25.65 11.70 6.18
C THR A 370 24.31 11.97 5.53
N SER A 371 23.98 13.26 5.38
CA SER A 371 22.75 13.68 4.70
C SER A 371 22.82 13.49 3.18
N GLY A 372 21.66 13.29 2.55
CA GLY A 372 21.48 13.47 1.12
C GLY A 372 21.48 14.96 0.72
N THR A 373 21.47 15.24 -0.58
CA THR A 373 21.53 16.61 -1.13
C THR A 373 20.22 17.08 -1.76
N SER A 374 19.24 16.19 -1.88
CA SER A 374 17.98 16.40 -2.59
C SER A 374 16.75 16.53 -1.70
N VAL A 375 16.83 16.11 -0.44
CA VAL A 375 15.67 16.09 0.48
C VAL A 375 16.05 16.68 1.83
N GLY A 376 15.29 17.68 2.25
CA GLY A 376 15.27 18.20 3.62
C GLY A 376 14.15 17.58 4.44
N GLY A 377 14.18 17.78 5.75
CA GLY A 377 13.14 17.27 6.64
C GLY A 377 13.63 17.12 8.07
N ILE A 378 12.76 16.52 8.88
CA ILE A 378 13.02 16.20 10.28
C ILE A 378 12.99 14.68 10.41
N GLY A 379 13.96 14.12 11.14
CA GLY A 379 14.00 12.72 11.53
C GLY A 379 14.41 12.56 12.98
N THR A 380 14.20 11.37 13.52
CA THR A 380 14.57 10.95 14.87
C THR A 380 15.76 10.01 14.78
N VAL A 381 16.90 10.46 15.29
CA VAL A 381 18.06 9.59 15.51
C VAL A 381 17.79 8.75 16.75
N ARG A 382 17.95 7.44 16.64
CA ARG A 382 17.79 6.49 17.74
C ARG A 382 19.10 5.76 17.97
N ALA A 383 19.52 5.68 19.23
CA ALA A 383 20.62 4.86 19.68
C ALA A 383 20.05 3.69 20.49
N GLN A 384 20.61 2.49 20.30
CA GLN A 384 20.30 1.32 21.10
C GLN A 384 21.58 0.69 21.63
N VAL A 385 21.64 0.43 22.94
CA VAL A 385 22.71 -0.36 23.60
C VAL A 385 22.02 -1.44 24.43
N GLY A 386 22.11 -2.70 24.02
CA GLY A 386 21.32 -3.78 24.61
C GLY A 386 19.81 -3.52 24.51
N SER A 387 19.14 -3.45 25.66
CA SER A 387 17.70 -3.12 25.79
C SER A 387 17.41 -1.63 25.99
N LEU A 388 18.43 -0.79 26.14
CA LEU A 388 18.29 0.64 26.38
C LEU A 388 18.19 1.42 25.08
N PHE A 389 17.31 2.42 25.05
CA PHE A 389 17.09 3.28 23.90
C PHE A 389 17.21 4.75 24.29
N ALA A 390 17.82 5.55 23.42
CA ALA A 390 17.73 7.00 23.44
C ALA A 390 17.34 7.53 22.07
N SER A 391 16.78 8.73 22.04
CA SER A 391 16.41 9.40 20.81
C SER A 391 16.67 10.89 20.86
N THR A 392 17.04 11.46 19.72
CA THR A 392 17.14 12.90 19.52
C THR A 392 16.61 13.29 18.14
N SER A 393 16.12 14.51 17.99
CA SER A 393 15.76 15.03 16.67
C SER A 393 16.99 15.43 15.85
N LEU A 394 16.88 15.28 14.54
CA LEU A 394 17.81 15.76 13.52
C LEU A 394 17.00 16.48 12.44
N THR A 395 17.34 17.73 12.19
CA THR A 395 16.76 18.54 11.11
C THR A 395 17.77 18.68 9.99
N VAL A 396 17.43 18.21 8.79
CA VAL A 396 18.18 18.47 7.56
C VAL A 396 17.51 19.62 6.82
N LYS A 397 18.18 20.76 6.73
CA LYS A 397 17.72 21.94 6.01
C LYS A 397 18.43 22.06 4.66
N LEU A 398 17.67 22.02 3.56
CA LEU A 398 18.22 22.31 2.24
C LEU A 398 18.34 23.82 2.02
N ALA A 399 19.54 24.28 1.70
CA ALA A 399 19.83 25.68 1.39
C ALA A 399 20.48 25.80 0.01
N HIS A 400 19.66 25.80 -1.04
CA HIS A 400 20.12 25.89 -2.43
C HIS A 400 20.03 27.32 -2.97
N ARG A 401 21.02 27.70 -3.79
CA ARG A 401 21.07 28.94 -4.57
C ARG A 401 21.28 28.57 -6.03
N ILE A 402 20.26 28.74 -6.85
CA ILE A 402 20.17 28.12 -8.18
C ILE A 402 20.06 29.22 -9.23
N ALA A 403 21.04 29.34 -10.12
CA ALA A 403 20.98 30.23 -11.27
C ALA A 403 20.33 29.49 -12.45
N ASP A 404 19.01 29.63 -12.61
CA ASP A 404 18.24 28.92 -13.64
C ASP A 404 18.22 29.71 -14.96
N THR A 405 19.03 29.23 -15.91
CA THR A 405 19.23 29.87 -17.22
C THR A 405 18.16 29.49 -18.25
N SER A 406 17.17 28.66 -17.91
CA SER A 406 16.07 28.28 -18.81
C SER A 406 15.25 29.47 -19.32
N SER A 407 15.21 30.55 -18.52
CA SER A 407 14.53 31.81 -18.81
C SER A 407 15.42 32.83 -19.54
N GLY A 408 16.71 32.53 -19.73
CA GLY A 408 17.70 33.37 -20.40
C GLY A 408 19.00 33.55 -19.60
N PRO A 409 20.03 34.20 -20.18
CA PRO A 409 21.32 34.40 -19.52
C PRO A 409 21.22 35.23 -18.24
N LEU A 410 21.95 34.82 -17.20
CA LEU A 410 22.03 35.49 -15.90
C LEU A 410 23.41 36.13 -15.67
N PRO A 411 23.52 37.21 -14.86
CA PRO A 411 24.83 37.73 -14.46
C PRO A 411 25.60 36.68 -13.64
N ALA A 412 26.94 36.81 -13.59
CA ALA A 412 27.75 36.04 -12.65
C ALA A 412 27.36 36.42 -11.21
N ALA A 413 27.14 35.41 -10.35
CA ALA A 413 26.71 35.57 -8.96
C ALA A 413 25.42 36.43 -8.80
N PRO A 414 24.28 36.01 -9.38
CA PRO A 414 23.03 36.78 -9.37
C PRO A 414 22.52 37.08 -7.95
N GLU A 415 22.84 36.25 -6.96
CA GLU A 415 22.51 36.42 -5.56
C GLU A 415 22.98 37.76 -4.98
N THR A 416 24.12 38.26 -5.44
CA THR A 416 24.74 39.52 -4.98
C THR A 416 23.99 40.79 -5.43
N ARG A 417 22.92 40.63 -6.21
CA ARG A 417 22.12 41.75 -6.74
C ARG A 417 20.92 42.11 -5.86
N PHE A 418 20.64 41.32 -4.82
CA PHE A 418 19.43 41.44 -4.00
C PHE A 418 19.68 42.00 -2.57
N ASP A 419 20.84 42.63 -2.34
CA ASP A 419 21.21 43.23 -1.04
C ASP A 419 20.77 44.70 -0.87
N GLY A 420 20.08 45.26 -1.87
CA GLY A 420 19.55 46.63 -1.84
C GLY A 420 18.35 46.81 -0.88
N ALA A 421 18.09 48.05 -0.48
CA ALA A 421 16.92 48.41 0.34
C ALA A 421 15.60 48.06 -0.37
N VAL A 422 14.54 47.76 0.39
CA VAL A 422 13.22 47.47 -0.18
C VAL A 422 12.59 48.72 -0.80
N ASP A 423 12.11 48.63 -2.04
CA ASP A 423 11.39 49.69 -2.75
C ASP A 423 10.04 49.17 -3.27
N ALA A 424 8.96 49.75 -2.72
CA ALA A 424 7.59 49.38 -3.05
C ALA A 424 7.21 49.68 -4.52
N THR A 425 7.91 50.59 -5.20
CA THR A 425 7.67 50.90 -6.62
C THR A 425 8.15 49.79 -7.56
N ARG A 426 9.01 48.88 -7.05
CA ARG A 426 9.52 47.71 -7.75
C ARG A 426 8.77 46.42 -7.40
N THR A 427 7.76 46.46 -6.55
CA THR A 427 7.08 45.26 -6.03
C THR A 427 6.54 44.37 -7.16
N PRO A 428 7.06 43.14 -7.32
CA PRO A 428 6.44 42.15 -8.18
C PRO A 428 5.24 41.50 -7.47
N ARG A 429 4.43 40.73 -8.19
CA ARG A 429 3.26 40.06 -7.62
C ARG A 429 3.09 38.64 -8.14
N ILE A 430 3.06 37.66 -7.25
CA ILE A 430 2.71 36.28 -7.60
C ILE A 430 1.19 36.20 -7.84
N LEU A 431 0.81 35.58 -8.96
CA LEU A 431 -0.57 35.42 -9.43
C LEU A 431 -1.09 33.99 -9.31
N TYR A 432 -0.20 33.01 -9.47
CA TYR A 432 -0.51 31.59 -9.42
C TYR A 432 0.72 30.82 -8.92
N PRO A 433 0.53 29.76 -8.11
CA PRO A 433 -0.73 29.29 -7.54
C PRO A 433 -1.32 30.27 -6.51
N THR A 434 -2.57 30.05 -6.13
CA THR A 434 -3.23 30.82 -5.08
C THR A 434 -2.63 30.44 -3.72
N SER A 435 -2.53 31.40 -2.79
CA SER A 435 -2.04 31.12 -1.43
C SER A 435 -2.94 30.10 -0.73
N GLY A 436 -2.33 29.12 -0.08
CA GLY A 436 -3.00 28.01 0.60
C GLY A 436 -3.31 26.81 -0.29
N THR A 437 -2.92 26.82 -1.57
CA THR A 437 -3.04 25.64 -2.44
C THR A 437 -2.21 24.48 -1.88
N LEU A 438 -2.85 23.31 -1.78
CA LEU A 438 -2.22 22.03 -1.48
C LEU A 438 -1.91 21.31 -2.80
N LEU A 439 -0.65 20.94 -3.00
CA LEU A 439 -0.17 20.28 -4.21
C LEU A 439 0.32 18.86 -3.89
N PRO A 440 0.11 17.89 -4.79
CA PRO A 440 0.73 16.59 -4.67
C PRO A 440 2.23 16.67 -5.01
N PRO A 441 3.09 15.92 -4.30
CA PRO A 441 4.54 16.01 -4.50
C PRO A 441 4.97 15.58 -5.91
N ASN A 442 4.25 14.65 -6.54
CA ASN A 442 4.55 14.11 -7.86
C ASN A 442 3.91 14.86 -9.05
N LEU A 443 3.55 16.15 -8.91
CA LEU A 443 2.90 16.94 -9.99
C LEU A 443 3.79 17.20 -11.23
N GLU A 444 5.12 17.08 -11.09
CA GLU A 444 6.18 17.28 -12.10
C GLU A 444 6.31 18.68 -12.76
N LYS A 445 5.21 19.39 -13.00
CA LYS A 445 5.18 20.61 -13.83
C LYS A 445 4.38 21.74 -13.17
N GLY A 446 4.64 22.00 -11.89
CA GLY A 446 4.09 23.19 -11.24
C GLY A 446 4.54 24.47 -11.95
N GLU A 447 3.65 25.45 -12.11
CA GLU A 447 4.01 26.75 -12.67
C GLU A 447 3.85 27.85 -11.62
N ILE A 448 4.74 28.84 -11.66
CA ILE A 448 4.66 30.09 -10.89
C ILE A 448 4.43 31.23 -11.87
N HIS A 449 3.26 31.85 -11.81
CA HIS A 449 2.92 32.99 -12.67
C HIS A 449 3.03 34.27 -11.87
N PHE A 450 3.63 35.31 -12.43
CA PHE A 450 3.78 36.58 -11.73
C PHE A 450 3.78 37.79 -12.65
N LEU A 451 3.38 38.93 -12.09
CA LEU A 451 3.61 40.24 -12.68
C LEU A 451 4.98 40.74 -12.21
N PRO A 452 5.90 41.08 -13.12
CA PRO A 452 7.27 41.44 -12.76
C PRO A 452 7.43 42.85 -12.18
N GLY A 453 6.38 43.68 -12.18
CA GLY A 453 6.49 45.11 -11.87
C GLY A 453 7.09 45.92 -13.03
N PRO A 454 7.76 47.05 -12.76
CA PRO A 454 8.27 47.96 -13.79
C PRO A 454 9.27 47.28 -14.74
N ALA A 455 9.44 47.82 -15.94
CA ALA A 455 10.34 47.26 -16.97
C ALA A 455 11.81 47.16 -16.51
N ALA A 456 12.23 48.03 -15.59
CA ALA A 456 13.56 47.99 -14.96
C ALA A 456 13.80 46.74 -14.10
N ASN A 457 12.75 46.01 -13.71
CA ASN A 457 12.91 44.70 -13.09
C ASN A 457 13.19 43.66 -14.17
N ASP A 458 14.45 43.25 -14.28
CA ASP A 458 14.92 42.29 -15.28
C ASP A 458 15.66 41.08 -14.67
N LEU A 459 15.84 41.06 -13.34
CA LEU A 459 16.41 39.96 -12.58
C LEU A 459 15.51 39.64 -11.38
N PHE A 460 15.24 38.35 -11.16
CA PHE A 460 14.30 37.88 -10.13
C PHE A 460 14.93 36.82 -9.24
N GLU A 461 14.57 36.84 -7.97
CA GLU A 461 14.83 35.76 -7.01
C GLU A 461 13.49 35.22 -6.52
N LEU A 462 13.21 33.95 -6.82
CA LEU A 462 12.09 33.21 -6.27
C LEU A 462 12.57 32.35 -5.10
N ALA A 463 12.11 32.67 -3.90
CA ALA A 463 12.48 31.97 -2.68
C ALA A 463 11.35 31.06 -2.20
N PHE A 464 11.68 29.79 -1.96
CA PHE A 464 10.86 28.81 -1.24
C PHE A 464 11.49 28.60 0.13
N SER A 465 10.77 28.93 1.21
CA SER A 465 11.36 28.93 2.55
C SER A 465 10.44 28.46 3.66
N ASN A 466 11.00 27.71 4.60
CA ASN A 466 10.46 27.39 5.92
C ASN A 466 11.60 26.87 6.83
N GLY A 467 11.27 26.11 7.89
CA GLY A 467 12.27 25.56 8.82
C GLY A 467 13.28 24.58 8.19
N ILE A 468 12.91 23.88 7.11
CA ILE A 468 13.69 22.80 6.47
C ILE A 468 14.08 23.09 5.02
N THR A 469 13.55 24.16 4.43
CA THR A 469 13.78 24.55 3.04
C THR A 469 14.20 26.02 2.99
N ASP A 470 15.25 26.32 2.22
CA ASP A 470 15.67 27.67 1.80
C ASP A 470 16.24 27.55 0.37
N VAL A 471 15.35 27.27 -0.58
CA VAL A 471 15.68 27.13 -2.01
C VAL A 471 15.41 28.47 -2.68
N ARG A 472 16.44 29.06 -3.29
CA ARG A 472 16.33 30.32 -4.02
C ARG A 472 16.73 30.11 -5.47
N VAL A 473 15.83 30.51 -6.36
CA VAL A 473 16.01 30.41 -7.81
C VAL A 473 16.16 31.81 -8.39
N TYR A 474 17.27 32.05 -9.06
CA TYR A 474 17.52 33.26 -9.83
C TYR A 474 17.12 33.04 -11.28
N LEU A 475 16.31 33.94 -11.82
CA LEU A 475 15.70 33.77 -13.13
C LEU A 475 15.40 35.11 -13.82
N ARG A 476 15.08 35.03 -15.11
CA ARG A 476 14.55 36.12 -15.92
C ARG A 476 13.04 36.00 -16.07
N CYS A 477 12.42 37.14 -16.36
CA CYS A 477 11.04 37.12 -16.83
C CYS A 477 10.99 36.49 -18.23
N SER A 478 10.33 35.35 -18.36
CA SER A 478 10.07 34.67 -19.63
C SER A 478 8.57 34.41 -19.79
N LEU A 479 8.11 34.46 -21.03
CA LEU A 479 6.75 34.12 -21.42
C LEU A 479 6.85 33.06 -22.52
N PRO A 480 6.20 31.88 -22.37
CA PRO A 480 6.27 30.80 -23.36
C PRO A 480 5.88 31.29 -24.77
N SER A 481 6.50 30.72 -25.80
CA SER A 481 6.18 31.07 -27.19
C SER A 481 4.73 30.72 -27.55
N GLY A 482 4.13 31.49 -28.46
CA GLY A 482 2.72 31.31 -28.86
C GLY A 482 1.69 31.76 -27.81
N PHE A 483 2.15 32.35 -26.71
CA PHE A 483 1.28 32.81 -25.62
C PHE A 483 0.86 34.29 -25.78
N VAL A 484 -0.40 34.59 -25.49
CA VAL A 484 -0.95 35.95 -25.50
C VAL A 484 -1.39 36.32 -24.09
N LEU A 485 -0.89 37.46 -23.59
CA LEU A 485 -1.26 37.95 -22.25
C LEU A 485 -2.75 38.30 -22.18
N PRO A 486 -3.40 38.08 -21.02
CA PRO A 486 -4.78 38.50 -20.80
C PRO A 486 -4.96 40.00 -20.97
N SER A 487 -6.17 40.42 -21.36
CA SER A 487 -6.53 41.83 -21.47
C SER A 487 -6.22 42.58 -20.16
N GLY A 488 -5.62 43.76 -20.27
CA GLY A 488 -5.19 44.57 -19.12
C GLY A 488 -3.83 44.20 -18.52
N VAL A 489 -3.17 43.15 -19.01
CA VAL A 489 -1.82 42.76 -18.57
C VAL A 489 -0.79 43.15 -19.64
N SER A 490 0.05 44.15 -19.33
CA SER A 490 1.09 44.64 -20.26
C SER A 490 2.36 43.80 -20.25
N ARG A 491 2.68 43.15 -19.11
CA ARG A 491 3.86 42.30 -18.93
C ARG A 491 3.58 41.24 -17.86
N GLY A 492 3.89 39.98 -18.16
CA GLY A 492 3.74 38.85 -17.25
C GLY A 492 4.80 37.79 -17.50
N CYS A 493 5.10 36.97 -16.49
CA CYS A 493 6.13 35.95 -16.54
C CYS A 493 5.58 34.62 -16.02
N ILE A 494 5.99 33.52 -16.67
CA ILE A 494 5.67 32.15 -16.27
C ILE A 494 6.98 31.43 -16.02
N TYR A 495 7.17 30.95 -14.80
CA TYR A 495 8.31 30.10 -14.44
C TYR A 495 7.83 28.68 -14.18
N THR A 496 8.42 27.72 -14.88
CA THR A 496 8.21 26.29 -14.66
C THR A 496 9.53 25.71 -14.13
N PRO A 497 9.62 25.39 -12.83
CA PRO A 497 10.82 24.78 -12.29
C PRO A 497 11.17 23.47 -13.00
N SER A 498 12.46 23.17 -13.11
CA SER A 498 12.87 21.82 -13.52
C SER A 498 12.41 20.78 -12.49
N GLN A 499 12.34 19.51 -12.89
CA GLN A 499 11.96 18.42 -11.98
C GLN A 499 12.85 18.36 -10.74
N GLU A 500 14.14 18.66 -10.89
CA GLU A 500 15.10 18.70 -9.79
C GLU A 500 14.79 19.84 -8.81
N ILE A 501 14.59 21.06 -9.32
CA ILE A 501 14.24 22.24 -8.49
C ILE A 501 12.91 22.02 -7.78
N TRP A 502 11.91 21.49 -8.49
CA TRP A 502 10.62 21.14 -7.91
C TRP A 502 10.79 20.07 -6.83
N GLY A 503 11.62 19.05 -7.06
CA GLY A 503 11.94 17.99 -6.11
C GLY A 503 12.47 18.53 -4.78
N PHE A 504 13.39 19.50 -4.80
CA PHE A 504 13.91 20.11 -3.56
C PHE A 504 12.81 20.73 -2.70
N VAL A 505 11.75 21.26 -3.31
CA VAL A 505 10.61 21.85 -2.60
C VAL A 505 9.58 20.79 -2.24
N ALA A 506 9.10 20.03 -3.22
CA ALA A 506 8.02 19.07 -3.05
C ALA A 506 8.41 17.91 -2.13
N GLU A 507 9.55 17.25 -2.37
CA GLU A 507 9.96 16.07 -1.60
C GLU A 507 10.33 16.42 -0.16
N SER A 508 10.99 17.55 0.04
CA SER A 508 11.38 18.03 1.38
C SER A 508 10.17 18.38 2.23
N ASN A 509 9.09 18.89 1.64
CA ASN A 509 7.95 19.44 2.37
C ASN A 509 6.70 18.54 2.38
N ARG A 510 6.83 17.28 1.96
CA ARG A 510 5.77 16.27 2.06
C ARG A 510 5.18 16.24 3.46
N GLY A 511 3.86 16.42 3.55
CA GLY A 511 3.12 16.36 4.81
C GLY A 511 3.52 17.44 5.82
N GLY A 512 4.32 18.43 5.40
CA GLY A 512 5.05 19.33 6.27
C GLY A 512 4.33 20.66 6.54
N GLN A 513 5.09 21.59 7.10
CA GLN A 513 4.65 22.97 7.31
C GLN A 513 4.54 23.73 5.98
N PRO A 514 3.68 24.76 5.89
CA PRO A 514 3.57 25.58 4.70
C PRO A 514 4.93 26.14 4.25
N VAL A 515 5.20 26.07 2.95
CA VAL A 515 6.35 26.69 2.29
C VAL A 515 5.97 28.10 1.90
N GLN A 516 6.70 29.09 2.42
CA GLN A 516 6.52 30.48 2.00
C GLN A 516 7.22 30.70 0.66
N VAL A 517 6.48 31.23 -0.31
CA VAL A 517 6.99 31.61 -1.62
C VAL A 517 7.01 33.13 -1.72
N VAL A 518 8.21 33.68 -1.91
CA VAL A 518 8.44 35.12 -2.04
C VAL A 518 9.19 35.39 -3.32
N LEU A 519 8.73 36.38 -4.07
CA LEU A 519 9.40 36.85 -5.28
C LEU A 519 10.04 38.20 -5.00
N ARG A 520 11.35 38.29 -5.23
CA ARG A 520 12.10 39.55 -5.23
C ARG A 520 12.49 39.94 -6.65
N ALA A 521 12.52 41.24 -6.93
CA ALA A 521 12.83 41.77 -8.25
C ALA A 521 13.81 42.94 -8.15
N THR A 522 14.77 43.00 -9.08
CA THR A 522 15.75 44.07 -9.19
C THR A 522 16.24 44.23 -10.63
N GLU A 523 17.18 45.16 -10.84
CA GLU A 523 17.89 45.35 -12.10
C GLU A 523 19.24 44.60 -12.10
N GLN A 524 19.62 44.05 -13.25
CA GLN A 524 20.88 43.32 -13.41
C GLN A 524 22.12 44.21 -13.15
N SER A 525 22.04 45.51 -13.48
CA SER A 525 23.11 46.49 -13.24
C SER A 525 23.50 46.62 -11.77
N GLY A 526 22.64 46.20 -10.85
CA GLY A 526 23.00 45.90 -9.46
C GLY A 526 23.12 47.09 -8.53
N THR A 527 22.49 48.23 -8.81
CA THR A 527 22.61 49.41 -7.96
C THR A 527 21.32 50.22 -7.94
N SER A 528 20.36 49.87 -7.07
CA SER A 528 19.45 50.79 -6.34
C SER A 528 18.08 50.16 -6.08
N SER A 529 17.98 49.39 -4.99
CA SER A 529 16.76 48.82 -4.38
C SER A 529 16.18 47.51 -4.95
N VAL A 530 15.36 46.85 -4.15
CA VAL A 530 14.74 45.53 -4.40
C VAL A 530 13.24 45.63 -4.17
N GLY A 531 12.44 45.20 -5.13
CA GLY A 531 11.01 44.97 -4.93
C GLY A 531 10.75 43.60 -4.30
N VAL A 532 9.80 43.51 -3.38
CA VAL A 532 9.44 42.25 -2.69
C VAL A 532 7.93 42.04 -2.82
N SER A 533 7.51 40.86 -3.26
CA SER A 533 6.09 40.50 -3.35
C SER A 533 5.49 40.24 -1.98
N GLU A 534 4.16 40.34 -1.89
CA GLU A 534 3.44 39.64 -0.83
C GLU A 534 3.75 38.13 -0.88
N PRO A 535 3.98 37.47 0.26
CA PRO A 535 4.23 36.04 0.30
C PRO A 535 2.95 35.26 -0.03
N ILE A 536 3.10 34.12 -0.69
CA ILE A 536 2.05 33.09 -0.73
C ILE A 536 2.52 31.85 0.04
N SER A 537 1.57 31.10 0.59
CA SER A 537 1.85 29.83 1.25
C SER A 537 1.50 28.68 0.32
N LEU A 538 2.40 27.71 0.18
CA LEU A 538 2.14 26.44 -0.50
C LEU A 538 2.19 25.29 0.49
N LEU A 539 1.31 24.32 0.32
CA LEU A 539 1.32 23.09 1.08
C LEU A 539 1.62 21.92 0.14
N ILE A 540 2.32 20.92 0.63
CA ILE A 540 2.59 19.68 -0.10
C ILE A 540 1.97 18.51 0.68
N SER A 541 1.21 17.66 0.01
CA SER A 541 0.64 16.47 0.65
C SER A 541 1.74 15.47 1.01
N GLN A 542 1.48 14.63 2.00
CA GLN A 542 2.41 13.55 2.34
C GLN A 542 2.42 12.49 1.23
N SER A 543 1.22 12.08 0.79
CA SER A 543 1.03 11.08 -0.26
C SER A 543 1.15 11.68 -1.65
N SER A 544 1.70 10.90 -2.58
CA SER A 544 1.66 11.17 -4.02
C SER A 544 0.26 10.88 -4.58
N LEU A 545 -0.05 11.45 -5.75
CA LEU A 545 -1.18 10.98 -6.55
C LEU A 545 -0.84 9.63 -7.19
N GLU A 546 -1.81 8.72 -7.16
CA GLU A 546 -1.72 7.41 -7.81
C GLU A 546 -2.88 7.22 -8.79
N GLY A 547 -2.72 6.27 -9.71
CA GLY A 547 -3.71 5.94 -10.72
C GLY A 547 -3.57 6.76 -12.00
N THR A 548 -4.52 6.53 -12.89
CA THR A 548 -4.56 7.14 -14.22
C THR A 548 -5.77 8.06 -14.34
N LEU A 549 -5.56 9.28 -14.85
CA LEU A 549 -6.61 10.19 -15.26
C LEU A 549 -6.87 10.05 -16.76
N SER A 550 -8.12 9.76 -17.15
CA SER A 550 -8.61 9.97 -18.51
C SER A 550 -9.55 11.18 -18.57
N TYR A 551 -9.61 11.83 -19.72
CA TYR A 551 -10.53 12.97 -19.92
C TYR A 551 -10.80 13.22 -21.40
N PHE A 552 -11.91 13.89 -21.70
CA PHE A 552 -12.25 14.31 -23.06
C PHE A 552 -11.56 15.62 -23.44
N SER A 553 -11.01 15.68 -24.65
CA SER A 553 -10.39 16.87 -25.22
C SER A 553 -10.85 17.14 -26.65
N THR A 554 -11.00 18.41 -27.01
CA THR A 554 -11.41 18.83 -28.36
C THR A 554 -10.28 18.82 -29.41
N VAL A 555 -9.02 18.63 -29.01
CA VAL A 555 -7.87 18.67 -29.94
C VAL A 555 -7.67 17.35 -30.69
N GLY A 556 -7.27 17.46 -31.97
CA GLY A 556 -6.89 16.32 -32.81
C GLY A 556 -8.07 15.49 -33.34
N GLY A 557 -9.27 16.07 -33.44
CA GLY A 557 -10.47 15.40 -33.97
C GLY A 557 -11.42 14.85 -32.90
N THR A 558 -11.43 15.45 -31.71
CA THR A 558 -12.13 15.01 -30.48
C THR A 558 -11.72 13.62 -30.01
N GLY A 559 -11.42 13.48 -28.73
CA GLY A 559 -11.01 12.19 -28.21
C GLY A 559 -10.71 12.20 -26.73
N LEU A 560 -10.53 11.00 -26.21
CA LEU A 560 -10.13 10.75 -24.84
C LEU A 560 -8.62 10.77 -24.76
N MET A 561 -8.09 11.48 -23.77
CA MET A 561 -6.66 11.53 -23.44
C MET A 561 -6.44 10.84 -22.11
N ARG A 562 -5.23 10.32 -21.88
CA ARG A 562 -4.81 9.61 -20.67
C ARG A 562 -3.50 10.20 -20.15
N TYR A 563 -3.40 10.34 -18.82
CA TYR A 563 -2.19 10.68 -18.09
C TYR A 563 -2.06 9.78 -16.85
N ASP A 564 -0.97 9.03 -16.73
CA ASP A 564 -0.75 8.08 -15.63
C ASP A 564 0.20 8.67 -14.58
N PHE A 565 -0.31 8.92 -13.37
CA PHE A 565 0.46 9.46 -12.25
C PHE A 565 1.35 8.42 -11.57
N SER A 566 1.10 7.14 -11.80
CA SER A 566 1.87 6.04 -11.19
C SER A 566 3.08 5.65 -12.04
N SER A 567 3.10 6.03 -13.32
CA SER A 567 4.28 5.87 -14.17
C SER A 567 5.46 6.71 -13.66
N PRO A 568 6.73 6.29 -13.85
CA PRO A 568 7.89 7.13 -13.54
C PRO A 568 7.95 8.40 -14.41
N PRO A 569 8.49 9.53 -13.90
CA PRO A 569 8.79 10.72 -14.70
C PRO A 569 9.88 10.44 -15.76
N PRO A 570 9.89 11.15 -16.91
CA PRO A 570 8.94 12.17 -17.31
C PRO A 570 7.66 11.57 -17.89
N ARG A 571 6.51 12.00 -17.37
CA ARG A 571 5.20 11.55 -17.86
C ARG A 571 4.76 12.38 -19.06
N SER A 572 4.01 11.74 -19.96
CA SER A 572 3.45 12.39 -21.14
C SER A 572 1.97 12.07 -21.31
N LEU A 573 1.27 12.99 -21.97
CA LEU A 573 -0.14 12.84 -22.31
C LEU A 573 -0.28 11.92 -23.53
N VAL A 574 -1.14 10.91 -23.43
CA VAL A 574 -1.32 9.88 -24.48
C VAL A 574 -2.78 9.86 -24.96
N PRO A 575 -3.06 9.82 -26.28
CA PRO A 575 -4.41 9.57 -26.76
C PRO A 575 -4.91 8.19 -26.34
N LEU A 576 -6.10 8.12 -25.73
CA LEU A 576 -6.75 6.88 -25.29
C LEU A 576 -7.72 6.34 -26.31
N PHE A 577 -8.66 7.16 -26.82
CA PHE A 577 -9.71 6.73 -27.74
C PHE A 577 -10.22 7.90 -28.59
N ARG A 578 -10.59 7.64 -29.85
CA ARG A 578 -11.11 8.66 -30.76
C ARG A 578 -12.37 8.19 -31.46
N ALA A 579 -13.13 9.14 -32.02
CA ALA A 579 -14.28 8.85 -32.87
C ALA A 579 -13.94 7.88 -34.02
N SER A 580 -12.75 8.03 -34.60
CA SER A 580 -12.25 7.14 -35.65
C SER A 580 -11.99 5.71 -35.20
N ASN A 581 -11.94 5.41 -33.89
CA ASN A 581 -11.81 4.05 -33.40
C ASN A 581 -13.14 3.28 -33.43
N VAL A 582 -14.29 3.94 -33.63
CA VAL A 582 -15.56 3.24 -33.79
C VAL A 582 -15.71 2.75 -35.23
N ASN A 583 -16.17 1.50 -35.42
CA ASN A 583 -16.38 0.89 -36.73
C ASN A 583 -17.68 1.40 -37.40
N ALA A 584 -17.79 2.72 -37.55
CA ALA A 584 -18.92 3.39 -38.16
C ALA A 584 -18.50 4.75 -38.75
N THR A 585 -19.10 5.15 -39.87
CA THR A 585 -18.79 6.40 -40.58
C THR A 585 -19.55 7.62 -40.04
N SER A 586 -20.52 7.42 -39.15
CA SER A 586 -21.39 8.47 -38.58
C SER A 586 -21.05 8.85 -37.14
N VAL A 587 -19.82 8.59 -36.69
CA VAL A 587 -19.36 8.94 -35.34
C VAL A 587 -18.45 10.15 -35.40
N ALA A 588 -18.88 11.24 -34.78
CA ALA A 588 -18.16 12.51 -34.70
C ALA A 588 -17.74 12.88 -33.27
N CYS A 589 -18.36 12.28 -32.25
CA CYS A 589 -18.09 12.58 -30.84
C CYS A 589 -18.09 11.30 -30.00
N VAL A 590 -17.16 11.25 -29.04
CA VAL A 590 -16.96 10.14 -28.08
C VAL A 590 -16.73 10.70 -26.67
N GLY A 591 -17.33 11.85 -26.38
CA GLY A 591 -17.05 12.61 -25.17
C GLY A 591 -17.64 11.99 -23.91
N CYS A 592 -18.89 11.54 -23.98
CA CYS A 592 -19.54 10.84 -22.89
C CYS A 592 -18.96 9.41 -22.80
N HIS A 593 -18.26 9.13 -21.70
CA HIS A 593 -17.64 7.83 -21.46
C HIS A 593 -17.62 7.54 -19.96
N ALA A 594 -17.45 6.28 -19.61
CA ALA A 594 -17.12 5.87 -18.26
C ALA A 594 -16.11 4.72 -18.31
N VAL A 595 -15.09 4.81 -17.48
CA VAL A 595 -14.05 3.78 -17.37
C VAL A 595 -14.27 2.98 -16.09
N SER A 596 -14.06 1.67 -16.16
CA SER A 596 -14.13 0.79 -14.99
C SER A 596 -13.00 1.11 -14.01
N ARG A 597 -13.20 0.81 -12.73
CA ARG A 597 -12.27 1.21 -11.66
C ARG A 597 -10.88 0.61 -11.81
N ASP A 598 -10.81 -0.63 -12.29
CA ASP A 598 -9.56 -1.35 -12.60
C ASP A 598 -8.89 -0.87 -13.91
N GLY A 599 -9.50 0.06 -14.64
CA GLY A 599 -8.99 0.58 -15.90
C GLY A 599 -9.00 -0.45 -17.05
N ARG A 600 -9.69 -1.58 -16.92
CA ARG A 600 -9.71 -2.66 -17.92
C ARG A 600 -10.82 -2.49 -18.96
N LYS A 601 -11.91 -1.81 -18.64
CA LYS A 601 -13.06 -1.64 -19.53
C LYS A 601 -13.48 -0.18 -19.62
N MET A 602 -14.03 0.20 -20.76
CA MET A 602 -14.58 1.52 -20.96
C MET A 602 -15.84 1.42 -21.82
N VAL A 603 -16.90 2.09 -21.37
CA VAL A 603 -18.11 2.31 -22.17
C VAL A 603 -18.07 3.72 -22.72
N VAL A 604 -18.37 3.87 -24.00
CA VAL A 604 -18.34 5.14 -24.73
C VAL A 604 -19.68 5.32 -25.41
N GLU A 605 -20.32 6.45 -25.17
CA GLU A 605 -21.47 6.90 -25.95
C GLU A 605 -21.00 7.68 -27.19
N VAL A 606 -21.72 7.53 -28.29
CA VAL A 606 -21.36 8.17 -29.57
C VAL A 606 -22.31 9.31 -29.93
N ASN A 607 -21.74 10.40 -30.44
CA ASN A 607 -22.40 11.60 -30.98
C ASN A 607 -23.13 12.51 -29.98
N GLY A 608 -23.33 12.11 -28.73
CA GLY A 608 -23.99 12.95 -27.73
C GLY A 608 -25.50 12.94 -27.89
N GLN A 609 -26.13 14.09 -27.62
CA GLN A 609 -27.57 14.23 -27.43
C GLN A 609 -28.43 13.45 -28.43
N ASN A 610 -29.42 12.71 -27.93
CA ASN A 610 -30.36 11.89 -28.69
C ASN A 610 -29.78 10.69 -29.47
N ASP A 611 -28.50 10.37 -29.35
CA ASP A 611 -27.93 9.18 -29.99
C ASP A 611 -27.94 8.00 -29.03
N GLY A 612 -27.13 8.05 -27.96
CA GLY A 612 -27.13 7.06 -26.88
C GLY A 612 -26.62 5.67 -27.27
N ARG A 613 -26.22 5.43 -28.53
CA ARG A 613 -25.59 4.17 -28.92
C ARG A 613 -24.24 4.02 -28.23
N LEU A 614 -23.91 2.79 -27.85
CA LEU A 614 -22.72 2.49 -27.07
C LEU A 614 -21.67 1.72 -27.87
N ALA A 615 -20.41 2.04 -27.62
CA ALA A 615 -19.26 1.20 -27.91
C ALA A 615 -18.66 0.73 -26.58
N LEU A 616 -18.35 -0.56 -26.48
CA LEU A 616 -17.72 -1.15 -25.30
C LEU A 616 -16.29 -1.55 -25.67
N VAL A 617 -15.34 -1.05 -24.90
CA VAL A 617 -13.90 -1.13 -25.17
C VAL A 617 -13.23 -1.94 -24.07
N ASP A 618 -12.54 -3.00 -24.45
CA ASP A 618 -11.60 -3.70 -23.58
C ASP A 618 -10.23 -3.02 -23.67
N LEU A 619 -9.86 -2.28 -22.63
CA LEU A 619 -8.62 -1.52 -22.55
C LEU A 619 -7.39 -2.39 -22.35
N THR A 620 -7.54 -3.68 -22.02
CA THR A 620 -6.39 -4.59 -21.87
C THR A 620 -5.81 -5.02 -23.22
N THR A 621 -6.65 -5.06 -24.25
CA THR A 621 -6.28 -5.42 -25.63
C THR A 621 -6.31 -4.22 -26.59
N PHE A 622 -6.85 -3.09 -26.16
CA PHE A 622 -7.00 -1.91 -27.00
C PHE A 622 -5.66 -1.25 -27.35
N THR A 623 -5.53 -0.85 -28.62
CA THR A 623 -4.44 -0.01 -29.13
C THR A 623 -5.03 1.17 -29.91
N SER A 624 -4.24 2.22 -30.15
CA SER A 624 -4.72 3.42 -30.85
C SER A 624 -5.23 3.16 -32.28
N THR A 625 -4.89 2.03 -32.88
CA THR A 625 -5.36 1.60 -34.22
C THR A 625 -6.57 0.65 -34.18
N SER A 626 -6.93 0.14 -32.98
CA SER A 626 -8.05 -0.78 -32.81
C SER A 626 -9.37 -0.17 -33.29
N LYS A 627 -10.26 -1.02 -33.82
CA LYS A 627 -11.62 -0.67 -34.25
C LYS A 627 -12.64 -1.39 -33.38
N VAL A 628 -13.60 -0.66 -32.85
CA VAL A 628 -14.61 -1.16 -31.91
C VAL A 628 -15.99 -1.04 -32.57
N PRO A 629 -16.76 -2.14 -32.70
CA PRO A 629 -18.14 -2.07 -33.19
C PRO A 629 -19.07 -1.46 -32.14
N PHE A 630 -20.29 -1.08 -32.55
CA PHE A 630 -21.35 -0.83 -31.59
C PHE A 630 -21.68 -2.10 -30.81
N ALA A 631 -22.06 -1.95 -29.54
CA ALA A 631 -22.60 -3.07 -28.77
C ALA A 631 -23.87 -3.60 -29.46
N GLN A 632 -23.88 -4.89 -29.81
CA GLN A 632 -24.91 -5.47 -30.68
C GLN A 632 -26.23 -5.79 -29.94
N GLY A 633 -27.37 -5.60 -30.62
CA GLY A 633 -28.72 -6.09 -30.24
C GLY A 633 -29.65 -5.05 -29.57
N GLY A 634 -30.82 -4.74 -30.16
CA GLY A 634 -31.87 -3.90 -29.56
C GLY A 634 -31.51 -2.42 -29.30
N THR A 635 -32.47 -1.60 -28.87
CA THR A 635 -32.27 -0.19 -28.46
C THR A 635 -31.56 -0.10 -27.11
N LYS A 636 -30.29 -0.48 -27.07
CA LYS A 636 -29.37 -0.37 -25.91
C LYS A 636 -28.82 1.04 -25.78
N LEU A 637 -29.69 1.97 -25.39
CA LEU A 637 -29.36 3.39 -25.31
C LEU A 637 -28.91 3.78 -23.89
N SER A 638 -27.80 4.51 -23.79
CA SER A 638 -27.34 5.17 -22.56
C SER A 638 -26.48 6.40 -22.90
N MET A 639 -26.62 7.46 -22.10
CA MET A 639 -25.85 8.70 -22.23
C MET A 639 -24.71 8.78 -21.21
N PHE A 640 -25.05 8.64 -19.93
CA PHE A 640 -24.08 8.68 -18.83
C PHE A 640 -24.07 7.34 -18.12
N GLN A 641 -22.89 6.92 -17.68
CA GLN A 641 -22.66 5.61 -17.09
C GLN A 641 -21.76 5.71 -15.86
N SER A 642 -21.86 4.71 -14.98
CA SER A 642 -20.91 4.48 -13.90
C SER A 642 -20.76 2.98 -13.63
N TRP A 643 -19.54 2.54 -13.35
CA TRP A 643 -19.21 1.13 -13.20
C TRP A 643 -19.31 0.68 -11.75
N ASN A 644 -19.77 -0.56 -11.53
CA ASN A 644 -19.64 -1.21 -10.24
C ASN A 644 -18.15 -1.51 -9.92
N PRO A 645 -17.80 -1.84 -8.67
CA PRO A 645 -16.40 -1.98 -8.27
C PRO A 645 -15.62 -3.11 -8.97
N ASP A 646 -16.29 -4.19 -9.37
CA ASP A 646 -15.67 -5.38 -9.97
C ASP A 646 -15.67 -5.39 -11.51
N SER A 647 -16.13 -4.30 -12.13
CA SER A 647 -16.15 -4.14 -13.61
C SER A 647 -17.03 -5.17 -14.36
N THR A 648 -17.96 -5.83 -13.67
CA THR A 648 -18.90 -6.79 -14.28
C THR A 648 -20.18 -6.14 -14.77
N THR A 649 -20.58 -5.01 -14.19
CA THR A 649 -21.85 -4.32 -14.50
C THR A 649 -21.62 -2.81 -14.52
N PHE A 650 -22.34 -2.09 -15.38
CA PHE A 650 -22.43 -0.64 -15.29
C PHE A 650 -23.89 -0.19 -15.22
N VAL A 651 -24.13 0.88 -14.47
CA VAL A 651 -25.41 1.59 -14.49
C VAL A 651 -25.37 2.66 -15.57
N GLY A 652 -26.47 2.84 -16.29
CA GLY A 652 -26.63 3.85 -17.32
C GLY A 652 -28.01 4.51 -17.28
N VAL A 653 -28.16 5.58 -18.05
CA VAL A 653 -29.40 6.36 -18.17
C VAL A 653 -29.64 6.79 -19.61
N TYR A 654 -30.89 6.74 -20.06
CA TYR A 654 -31.31 7.32 -21.32
C TYR A 654 -32.75 7.83 -21.24
N ALA A 655 -32.91 9.15 -21.24
CA ALA A 655 -34.17 9.87 -21.12
C ALA A 655 -34.42 10.83 -22.30
N ASP A 656 -33.64 10.68 -23.37
CA ASP A 656 -33.74 11.46 -24.60
C ASP A 656 -34.85 10.93 -25.53
N SER A 657 -34.91 11.46 -26.76
CA SER A 657 -35.84 10.98 -27.77
C SER A 657 -35.68 9.47 -28.02
N GLY A 658 -36.76 8.71 -27.93
CA GLY A 658 -36.74 7.25 -28.07
C GLY A 658 -36.48 6.48 -26.77
N ALA A 659 -36.40 7.15 -25.62
CA ALA A 659 -36.30 6.49 -24.32
C ALA A 659 -37.48 5.53 -24.05
N THR A 660 -37.14 4.31 -23.65
CA THR A 660 -38.10 3.26 -23.26
C THR A 660 -38.25 3.11 -21.75
N SER A 661 -37.34 3.71 -20.99
CA SER A 661 -37.39 3.82 -19.53
C SER A 661 -36.74 5.11 -19.09
N TYR A 662 -37.13 5.57 -17.90
CA TYR A 662 -36.61 6.80 -17.29
C TYR A 662 -35.90 6.50 -15.96
N ASN A 663 -35.73 5.21 -15.64
CA ASN A 663 -35.04 4.72 -14.47
C ASN A 663 -33.52 4.60 -14.72
N LEU A 664 -32.76 4.40 -13.65
CA LEU A 664 -31.43 3.81 -13.71
C LEU A 664 -31.53 2.41 -14.31
N ARG A 665 -30.67 2.11 -15.28
CA ARG A 665 -30.66 0.84 -16.00
C ARG A 665 -29.32 0.13 -15.82
N LEU A 666 -29.36 -1.15 -15.52
CA LEU A 666 -28.18 -1.99 -15.36
C LEU A 666 -27.83 -2.67 -16.69
N PHE A 667 -26.54 -2.68 -17.00
CA PHE A 667 -26.00 -3.25 -18.22
C PHE A 667 -24.87 -4.22 -17.90
N ASP A 668 -24.85 -5.34 -18.61
CA ASP A 668 -23.75 -6.30 -18.58
C ASP A 668 -22.46 -5.64 -19.07
N GLY A 669 -21.41 -5.74 -18.26
CA GLY A 669 -20.13 -5.08 -18.50
C GLY A 669 -19.29 -5.68 -19.62
N THR A 670 -19.74 -6.75 -20.28
CA THR A 670 -19.01 -7.42 -21.37
C THR A 670 -19.73 -7.30 -22.71
N THR A 671 -21.06 -7.21 -22.69
CA THR A 671 -21.93 -7.21 -23.88
C THR A 671 -22.79 -5.95 -24.00
N ALA A 672 -22.80 -5.11 -22.95
CA ALA A 672 -23.77 -4.02 -22.76
C ALA A 672 -25.23 -4.48 -22.90
N ALA A 673 -25.54 -5.76 -22.64
CA ALA A 673 -26.90 -6.25 -22.57
C ALA A 673 -27.65 -5.61 -21.41
N ILE A 674 -28.92 -5.24 -21.60
CA ILE A 674 -29.74 -4.70 -20.52
C ILE A 674 -30.07 -5.85 -19.56
N LEU A 675 -29.66 -5.70 -18.30
CA LEU A 675 -29.96 -6.66 -17.22
C LEU A 675 -31.28 -6.35 -16.53
N GLY A 676 -31.68 -5.07 -16.51
CA GLY A 676 -32.94 -4.62 -15.92
C GLY A 676 -32.88 -3.15 -15.50
N ASP A 677 -34.01 -2.64 -15.03
CA ASP A 677 -34.11 -1.30 -14.45
C ASP A 677 -34.14 -1.38 -12.92
N ILE A 678 -33.55 -0.38 -12.26
CA ILE A 678 -33.77 -0.16 -10.83
C ILE A 678 -35.09 0.60 -10.68
N PRO A 679 -36.15 -0.04 -10.14
CA PRO A 679 -37.49 0.55 -10.13
C PRO A 679 -37.54 1.85 -9.34
N ASN A 680 -38.53 2.70 -9.66
CA ASN A 680 -38.85 3.95 -8.95
C ASN A 680 -37.77 5.03 -8.96
N THR A 681 -36.64 4.82 -9.63
CA THR A 681 -35.52 5.77 -9.69
C THR A 681 -35.83 6.98 -10.57
N GLY A 682 -36.68 6.85 -11.59
CA GLY A 682 -37.11 7.98 -12.41
C GLY A 682 -38.43 7.76 -13.14
N THR A 683 -39.01 8.88 -13.58
CA THR A 683 -40.26 8.91 -14.35
C THR A 683 -40.09 9.77 -15.59
N LYS A 684 -41.08 9.75 -16.51
CA LYS A 684 -41.04 10.61 -17.70
C LYS A 684 -40.92 12.11 -17.36
N SER A 685 -41.51 12.54 -16.25
CA SER A 685 -41.43 13.94 -15.79
C SER A 685 -40.17 14.24 -14.99
N ASN A 686 -39.62 13.23 -14.32
CA ASN A 686 -38.47 13.35 -13.43
C ASN A 686 -37.46 12.22 -13.70
N PRO A 687 -36.86 12.18 -14.89
CA PRO A 687 -35.96 11.08 -15.26
C PRO A 687 -34.70 11.05 -14.41
N ALA A 688 -34.16 9.85 -14.24
CA ALA A 688 -32.84 9.64 -13.65
C ALA A 688 -31.75 10.08 -14.63
N ASN A 689 -30.67 10.63 -14.08
CA ASN A 689 -29.57 11.18 -14.86
C ASN A 689 -28.25 11.15 -14.07
N HIS A 690 -27.10 11.27 -14.75
CA HIS A 690 -25.77 11.38 -14.14
C HIS A 690 -25.55 10.41 -12.94
N PRO A 691 -25.63 9.09 -13.15
CA PRO A 691 -25.38 8.14 -12.07
C PRO A 691 -23.90 8.10 -11.71
N ASP A 692 -23.62 7.86 -10.43
CA ASP A 692 -22.30 7.47 -9.93
C ASP A 692 -22.42 6.37 -8.88
N TRP A 693 -21.69 5.28 -9.09
CA TRP A 693 -21.73 4.07 -8.28
C TRP A 693 -20.56 4.10 -7.29
N SER A 694 -20.82 3.93 -6.00
CA SER A 694 -19.83 4.03 -4.94
C SER A 694 -18.69 3.00 -5.07
N PRO A 695 -17.47 3.35 -4.60
CA PRO A 695 -16.32 2.44 -4.56
C PRO A 695 -16.56 1.11 -3.82
N ASP A 696 -17.40 1.11 -2.80
CA ASP A 696 -17.78 -0.10 -2.05
C ASP A 696 -18.93 -0.91 -2.70
N GLY A 697 -19.49 -0.41 -3.80
CA GLY A 697 -20.59 -1.02 -4.54
C GLY A 697 -21.97 -0.90 -3.89
N GLN A 698 -22.06 -0.30 -2.70
CA GLN A 698 -23.27 -0.29 -1.89
C GLN A 698 -24.27 0.80 -2.26
N THR A 699 -23.86 1.85 -2.98
CA THR A 699 -24.69 3.02 -3.24
C THR A 699 -24.57 3.46 -4.70
N ILE A 700 -25.69 3.83 -5.33
CA ILE A 700 -25.69 4.60 -6.59
C ILE A 700 -26.34 5.95 -6.31
N ALA A 701 -25.56 7.02 -6.41
CA ALA A 701 -26.05 8.39 -6.39
C ALA A 701 -26.39 8.84 -7.81
N TYR A 702 -27.42 9.66 -7.97
CA TYR A 702 -27.84 10.13 -9.29
C TYR A 702 -28.59 11.46 -9.20
N MET A 703 -28.65 12.18 -10.32
CA MET A 703 -29.52 13.33 -10.49
C MET A 703 -30.94 12.85 -10.81
N SER A 704 -31.93 13.28 -10.03
CA SER A 704 -33.34 13.21 -10.44
C SER A 704 -33.74 14.57 -11.01
N MET A 705 -34.04 14.63 -12.32
CA MET A 705 -34.42 15.90 -12.94
C MET A 705 -35.73 16.42 -12.33
N GLY A 706 -35.78 17.70 -12.01
CA GLY A 706 -37.02 18.35 -11.54
C GLY A 706 -37.92 18.77 -12.70
N ILE A 707 -37.31 19.12 -13.83
CA ILE A 707 -37.97 19.40 -15.10
C ILE A 707 -37.23 18.60 -16.17
N ALA A 708 -37.96 17.74 -16.88
CA ALA A 708 -37.40 16.90 -17.93
C ALA A 708 -36.82 17.75 -19.07
N GLY A 709 -35.63 17.35 -19.53
CA GLY A 709 -34.97 17.83 -20.73
C GLY A 709 -34.30 16.64 -21.42
N THR A 710 -33.11 16.82 -21.96
CA THR A 710 -32.25 15.70 -22.37
C THR A 710 -31.36 15.31 -21.20
N ASN A 711 -30.74 14.12 -21.22
CA ASN A 711 -29.74 13.74 -20.23
C ASN A 711 -28.62 14.78 -20.16
N GLN A 712 -28.16 15.30 -21.30
CA GLN A 712 -27.15 16.35 -21.32
C GLN A 712 -27.68 17.69 -20.79
N ARG A 713 -28.96 18.01 -21.08
CA ARG A 713 -29.61 19.27 -20.70
C ARG A 713 -30.78 19.07 -19.75
N GLY A 714 -30.49 18.64 -18.51
CA GLY A 714 -31.49 18.46 -17.45
C GLY A 714 -31.64 19.70 -16.57
N PHE A 715 -32.83 19.91 -16.00
CA PHE A 715 -33.13 21.11 -15.21
C PHE A 715 -33.68 20.79 -13.82
N LYS A 716 -33.49 21.76 -12.90
CA LYS A 716 -34.05 21.75 -11.54
C LYS A 716 -33.76 20.46 -10.75
N GLY A 717 -32.60 19.86 -10.97
CA GLY A 717 -32.24 18.56 -10.43
C GLY A 717 -32.16 18.51 -8.89
N ALA A 718 -32.45 17.34 -8.35
CA ALA A 718 -32.15 16.91 -6.99
C ALA A 718 -31.09 15.81 -7.03
N ILE A 719 -30.34 15.61 -5.94
CA ILE A 719 -29.44 14.46 -5.79
C ILE A 719 -30.16 13.39 -4.97
N LYS A 720 -30.28 12.19 -5.54
CA LYS A 720 -30.87 11.01 -4.90
C LYS A 720 -29.86 9.87 -4.86
N ALA A 721 -30.14 8.87 -4.03
CA ALA A 721 -29.35 7.66 -3.95
C ALA A 721 -30.25 6.43 -3.77
N VAL A 722 -29.79 5.28 -4.26
CA VAL A 722 -30.32 3.95 -3.94
C VAL A 722 -29.21 3.13 -3.30
N MET A 723 -29.56 2.25 -2.36
CA MET A 723 -28.62 1.42 -1.64
C MET A 723 -28.87 -0.06 -1.93
N ALA A 724 -27.79 -0.81 -2.15
CA ALA A 724 -27.85 -2.25 -2.36
C ALA A 724 -28.52 -2.95 -1.16
N GLN A 725 -29.31 -3.97 -1.45
CA GLN A 725 -30.03 -4.77 -0.45
C GLN A 725 -29.57 -6.23 -0.52
N PRO A 726 -29.71 -6.99 0.59
CA PRO A 726 -29.53 -8.44 0.55
C PRO A 726 -30.32 -9.09 -0.59
N GLY A 727 -29.70 -10.01 -1.33
CA GLY A 727 -30.33 -10.68 -2.48
C GLY A 727 -30.24 -9.92 -3.81
N GLY A 728 -29.42 -8.86 -3.90
CA GLY A 728 -29.10 -8.19 -5.17
C GLY A 728 -30.14 -7.17 -5.66
N SER A 729 -31.12 -6.83 -4.81
CA SER A 729 -32.08 -5.74 -5.09
C SER A 729 -31.57 -4.38 -4.60
N TRP A 730 -32.29 -3.31 -4.91
CA TRP A 730 -31.97 -1.94 -4.51
C TRP A 730 -33.10 -1.35 -3.67
N SER A 731 -32.74 -0.45 -2.75
CA SER A 731 -33.71 0.28 -1.93
C SER A 731 -34.61 1.20 -2.76
N GLU A 732 -35.71 1.66 -2.17
CA GLU A 732 -36.40 2.85 -2.66
C GLU A 732 -35.44 4.07 -2.68
N PRO A 733 -35.59 4.99 -3.65
CA PRO A 733 -34.69 6.14 -3.75
C PRO A 733 -34.82 7.10 -2.57
N VAL A 734 -33.69 7.41 -1.94
CA VAL A 734 -33.56 8.40 -0.88
C VAL A 734 -33.12 9.74 -1.48
N THR A 735 -33.75 10.83 -1.05
CA THR A 735 -33.31 12.18 -1.43
C THR A 735 -32.16 12.61 -0.53
N VAL A 736 -30.95 12.69 -1.11
CA VAL A 736 -29.74 13.15 -0.41
C VAL A 736 -29.75 14.67 -0.33
N VAL A 737 -29.93 15.33 -1.47
CA VAL A 737 -30.04 16.78 -1.57
C VAL A 737 -31.31 17.13 -2.35
N PRO A 738 -32.31 17.81 -1.75
CA PRO A 738 -33.59 18.09 -2.42
C PRO A 738 -33.43 19.03 -3.60
N SER A 739 -34.44 19.09 -4.48
CA SER A 739 -34.52 20.13 -5.50
C SER A 739 -34.77 21.50 -4.86
N GLN A 740 -34.27 22.57 -5.45
CA GLN A 740 -34.47 23.94 -4.98
C GLN A 740 -34.86 24.87 -6.13
N SER A 741 -35.79 25.78 -5.88
CA SER A 741 -36.23 26.79 -6.87
C SER A 741 -35.06 27.68 -7.31
N GLY A 742 -34.99 27.95 -8.61
CA GLY A 742 -33.89 28.69 -9.24
C GLY A 742 -32.53 27.98 -9.25
N LYS A 743 -32.46 26.71 -8.85
CA LYS A 743 -31.21 25.93 -8.77
C LYS A 743 -31.30 24.65 -9.57
N ASN A 744 -30.17 24.23 -10.14
CA ASN A 744 -30.04 22.92 -10.76
C ASN A 744 -28.88 22.17 -10.12
N ARG A 745 -29.15 20.97 -9.57
CA ARG A 745 -28.15 20.11 -8.91
C ARG A 745 -27.93 18.86 -9.73
N TYR A 746 -26.69 18.56 -10.07
CA TYR A 746 -26.35 17.51 -11.02
C TYR A 746 -24.92 16.99 -10.85
N GLY A 747 -24.60 15.90 -11.55
CA GLY A 747 -23.25 15.32 -11.57
C GLY A 747 -22.72 14.92 -10.19
N PRO A 748 -23.45 14.09 -9.41
CA PRO A 748 -22.90 13.56 -8.17
C PRO A 748 -21.66 12.69 -8.46
N ALA A 749 -20.67 12.79 -7.57
CA ALA A 749 -19.46 11.99 -7.56
C ALA A 749 -19.18 11.56 -6.12
N ILE A 750 -19.36 10.29 -5.83
CA ILE A 750 -19.18 9.67 -4.52
C ILE A 750 -17.69 9.62 -4.20
N ALA A 751 -17.33 10.05 -3.00
CA ALA A 751 -15.96 10.10 -2.51
C ALA A 751 -15.31 8.70 -2.45
N PRO A 752 -13.97 8.60 -2.52
CA PRO A 752 -13.26 7.32 -2.51
C PRO A 752 -13.56 6.40 -1.31
N ASP A 753 -13.89 6.96 -0.15
CA ASP A 753 -14.25 6.20 1.05
C ASP A 753 -15.77 5.99 1.21
N SER A 754 -16.55 6.33 0.19
CA SER A 754 -18.02 6.21 0.16
C SER A 754 -18.76 6.97 1.28
N SER A 755 -18.12 7.93 1.95
CA SER A 755 -18.74 8.62 3.10
C SER A 755 -19.55 9.87 2.71
N PHE A 756 -19.25 10.50 1.57
CA PHE A 756 -19.94 11.68 1.07
C PHE A 756 -19.89 11.73 -0.46
N LEU A 757 -20.55 12.72 -1.06
CA LEU A 757 -20.44 13.03 -2.49
C LEU A 757 -20.10 14.50 -2.70
N VAL A 758 -19.53 14.79 -3.88
CA VAL A 758 -19.44 16.14 -4.45
C VAL A 758 -20.37 16.21 -5.65
N TYR A 759 -20.99 17.36 -5.87
CA TYR A 759 -21.89 17.59 -7.00
C TYR A 759 -21.79 19.05 -7.46
N ASN A 760 -22.39 19.35 -8.62
CA ASN A 760 -22.51 20.70 -9.12
C ASN A 760 -23.86 21.32 -8.75
N GLU A 761 -23.85 22.58 -8.33
CA GLU A 761 -25.05 23.41 -8.29
C GLU A 761 -24.86 24.64 -9.16
N SER A 762 -25.79 24.86 -10.09
CA SER A 762 -25.90 26.10 -10.86
C SER A 762 -27.12 26.91 -10.44
N THR A 763 -27.05 28.21 -10.67
CA THR A 763 -28.11 29.18 -10.38
C THR A 763 -28.70 29.68 -11.69
N CYS A 764 -30.01 29.50 -11.85
CA CYS A 764 -30.75 29.99 -13.00
C CYS A 764 -30.91 31.51 -12.94
N PRO A 765 -30.88 32.21 -14.08
CA PRO A 765 -31.10 33.66 -14.12
C PRO A 765 -32.49 34.07 -13.63
N GLY A 766 -32.55 35.09 -12.78
CA GLY A 766 -33.81 35.66 -12.28
C GLY A 766 -34.64 34.65 -11.48
N THR A 767 -35.88 34.42 -11.92
CA THR A 767 -36.81 33.45 -11.32
C THR A 767 -37.02 32.23 -12.22
N ALA A 768 -36.13 32.00 -13.19
CA ALA A 768 -36.24 30.87 -14.10
C ALA A 768 -35.98 29.55 -13.36
N GLU A 769 -36.70 28.51 -13.76
CA GLU A 769 -36.53 27.14 -13.24
C GLU A 769 -35.82 26.22 -14.27
N ALA A 770 -35.72 26.70 -15.52
CA ALA A 770 -35.00 26.06 -16.62
C ALA A 770 -34.44 27.17 -17.55
N HIS A 771 -33.14 27.13 -17.83
CA HIS A 771 -32.44 28.09 -18.67
C HIS A 771 -31.14 27.48 -19.23
N MET A 772 -30.62 27.99 -20.35
CA MET A 772 -29.35 27.50 -20.93
C MET A 772 -28.16 27.63 -19.96
N ASP A 773 -28.18 28.62 -19.08
CA ASP A 773 -27.12 28.87 -18.08
C ASP A 773 -27.26 28.01 -16.80
N CYS A 774 -28.27 27.13 -16.74
CA CYS A 774 -28.51 26.20 -15.64
C CYS A 774 -29.03 24.85 -16.15
N ASN A 775 -28.46 24.34 -17.23
CA ASN A 775 -28.89 23.15 -17.96
C ASN A 775 -28.03 21.90 -17.69
N SER A 776 -27.09 21.92 -16.73
CA SER A 776 -26.16 20.82 -16.39
C SER A 776 -25.06 20.49 -17.40
N ASP A 777 -24.98 21.19 -18.53
CA ASP A 777 -23.93 20.97 -19.53
C ASP A 777 -22.79 21.99 -19.36
N SER A 778 -23.07 23.24 -19.70
CA SER A 778 -22.10 24.33 -19.83
C SER A 778 -22.42 25.52 -18.92
N ASP A 779 -22.91 25.24 -17.71
CA ASP A 779 -23.48 26.21 -16.78
C ASP A 779 -22.44 27.22 -16.22
N PRO A 780 -22.51 28.52 -16.58
CA PRO A 780 -21.51 29.50 -16.15
C PRO A 780 -21.46 29.68 -14.62
N SER A 781 -22.60 29.56 -13.95
CA SER A 781 -22.74 29.73 -12.50
C SER A 781 -22.49 28.45 -11.70
N ALA A 782 -22.06 27.35 -12.34
CA ALA A 782 -21.83 26.08 -11.67
C ALA A 782 -20.72 26.17 -10.63
N ARG A 783 -21.01 25.66 -9.43
CA ARG A 783 -20.10 25.60 -8.28
C ARG A 783 -20.11 24.19 -7.69
N LEU A 784 -19.00 23.81 -7.06
CA LEU A 784 -18.86 22.53 -6.37
C LEU A 784 -19.46 22.61 -4.97
N TRP A 785 -20.22 21.59 -4.62
CA TRP A 785 -20.83 21.38 -3.30
C TRP A 785 -20.57 19.95 -2.84
N ALA A 786 -20.51 19.75 -1.53
CA ALA A 786 -20.39 18.44 -0.92
C ALA A 786 -21.59 18.17 0.00
N ALA A 787 -22.00 16.91 0.10
CA ALA A 787 -23.04 16.47 1.01
C ALA A 787 -22.74 15.04 1.49
N LEU A 788 -23.01 14.77 2.77
CA LEU A 788 -22.93 13.42 3.32
C LEU A 788 -23.92 12.49 2.59
N LEU A 789 -23.63 11.19 2.55
CA LEU A 789 -24.45 10.20 1.84
C LEU A 789 -25.60 9.68 2.71
N HIS A 790 -26.45 10.58 3.18
CA HIS A 790 -27.70 10.21 3.87
C HIS A 790 -28.85 11.15 3.51
N ALA A 791 -30.06 10.79 3.95
CA ALA A 791 -31.27 11.54 3.65
C ALA A 791 -31.17 13.01 4.11
N SER A 792 -31.59 13.92 3.24
CA SER A 792 -31.69 15.37 3.50
C SER A 792 -30.44 16.00 4.11
N SER A 793 -29.27 15.62 3.58
CA SER A 793 -27.98 16.13 4.03
C SER A 793 -27.86 17.63 3.77
N ALA A 794 -27.36 18.37 4.75
CA ALA A 794 -27.05 19.79 4.59
C ALA A 794 -25.83 19.93 3.68
N PRO A 795 -25.97 20.57 2.50
CA PRO A 795 -24.86 20.70 1.57
C PRO A 795 -23.90 21.80 2.03
N VAL A 796 -22.60 21.55 1.88
CA VAL A 796 -21.51 22.50 2.16
C VAL A 796 -20.87 22.92 0.85
N GLU A 797 -20.78 24.22 0.62
CA GLU A 797 -20.10 24.74 -0.55
C GLU A 797 -18.58 24.51 -0.42
N LEU A 798 -17.94 24.01 -1.48
CA LEU A 798 -16.48 23.92 -1.56
C LEU A 798 -15.90 25.30 -1.91
N ALA A 799 -16.08 26.27 -1.03
CA ALA A 799 -15.82 27.69 -1.30
C ALA A 799 -14.37 27.96 -1.71
N ARG A 800 -13.39 27.31 -1.06
CA ARG A 800 -11.97 27.44 -1.43
C ARG A 800 -11.67 26.82 -2.79
N ALA A 801 -12.20 25.63 -3.12
CA ALA A 801 -12.07 25.08 -4.47
C ALA A 801 -12.74 25.96 -5.53
N ASN A 802 -13.88 26.58 -5.20
CA ASN A 802 -14.65 27.45 -6.08
C ASN A 802 -14.06 28.87 -6.24
N ALA A 803 -13.06 29.24 -5.44
CA ALA A 803 -12.55 30.60 -5.40
C ALA A 803 -11.92 31.03 -6.75
N PRO A 804 -12.17 32.26 -7.23
CA PRO A 804 -11.54 32.77 -8.44
C PRO A 804 -10.03 32.92 -8.30
N GLY A 805 -9.32 32.83 -9.43
CA GLY A 805 -7.93 33.26 -9.52
C GLY A 805 -7.82 34.78 -9.54
N PHE A 806 -6.61 35.31 -9.39
CA PHE A 806 -6.40 36.76 -9.35
C PHE A 806 -6.92 37.49 -10.60
N LEU A 807 -6.66 36.94 -11.80
CA LEU A 807 -7.08 37.54 -13.07
C LEU A 807 -8.53 37.24 -13.46
N ASP A 808 -9.25 36.41 -12.68
CA ASP A 808 -10.71 36.31 -12.81
C ASP A 808 -11.41 37.54 -12.20
N GLY A 809 -10.69 38.34 -11.40
CA GLY A 809 -11.21 39.56 -10.79
C GLY A 809 -12.39 39.27 -9.86
N THR A 810 -13.53 39.92 -10.10
CA THR A 810 -14.77 39.70 -9.35
C THR A 810 -15.65 38.60 -9.95
N SER A 811 -15.22 37.96 -11.05
CA SER A 811 -16.02 36.92 -11.69
C SER A 811 -16.03 35.67 -10.82
N VAL A 812 -17.24 35.21 -10.47
CA VAL A 812 -17.48 33.95 -9.75
C VAL A 812 -18.12 32.88 -10.64
N ASN A 813 -18.47 33.24 -11.87
CA ASN A 813 -19.03 32.34 -12.88
C ASN A 813 -17.87 31.68 -13.64
N LEU A 814 -17.39 30.56 -13.10
CA LEU A 814 -16.21 29.85 -13.58
C LEU A 814 -16.53 28.45 -14.12
N THR A 815 -17.81 28.11 -14.28
CA THR A 815 -18.25 26.86 -14.89
C THR A 815 -17.65 25.62 -14.23
N ASN A 816 -17.57 25.57 -12.89
CA ASN A 816 -17.00 24.39 -12.22
C ASN A 816 -17.97 23.21 -12.39
N SER A 817 -17.64 22.26 -13.26
CA SER A 817 -18.55 21.18 -13.68
C SER A 817 -17.87 19.81 -13.73
N ARG A 818 -18.68 18.75 -13.71
CA ARG A 818 -18.26 17.34 -13.92
C ARG A 818 -17.17 16.89 -12.91
N PRO A 819 -17.42 16.97 -11.59
CA PRO A 819 -16.47 16.50 -10.60
C PRO A 819 -16.27 14.99 -10.72
N ASN A 820 -15.05 14.54 -10.49
CA ASN A 820 -14.69 13.13 -10.36
C ASN A 820 -13.50 12.98 -9.41
N TRP A 821 -13.38 11.84 -8.74
CA TRP A 821 -12.41 11.63 -7.68
C TRP A 821 -11.20 10.84 -8.13
N ASN A 822 -10.02 11.25 -7.69
CA ASN A 822 -8.89 10.33 -7.58
C ASN A 822 -9.28 9.21 -6.60
N PRO A 823 -9.02 7.93 -6.91
CA PRO A 823 -9.54 6.80 -6.14
C PRO A 823 -8.84 6.59 -4.79
N SER A 824 -7.79 7.35 -4.48
CA SER A 824 -6.97 7.15 -3.29
C SER A 824 -7.30 8.14 -2.18
N VAL A 825 -7.27 7.66 -0.94
CA VAL A 825 -7.27 8.51 0.26
C VAL A 825 -5.83 8.64 0.73
N GLY A 826 -5.27 9.84 0.57
CA GLY A 826 -3.91 10.16 0.99
C GLY A 826 -3.84 10.79 2.37
N GLN A 827 -2.62 11.08 2.80
CA GLN A 827 -2.34 11.90 3.97
C GLN A 827 -2.07 13.36 3.57
N GLY A 828 -2.70 14.28 4.30
CA GLY A 828 -2.60 15.72 4.08
C GLY A 828 -1.30 16.34 4.62
N PRO A 829 -1.21 17.68 4.62
CA PRO A 829 -0.16 18.41 5.33
C PRO A 829 -0.35 18.32 6.86
N VAL A 830 0.60 18.82 7.65
CA VAL A 830 0.50 18.84 9.12
C VAL A 830 -0.87 19.37 9.56
N GLY A 831 -1.55 18.61 10.42
CA GLY A 831 -2.86 18.96 10.95
C GLY A 831 -4.06 18.46 10.12
N SER A 832 -3.82 17.76 9.01
CA SER A 832 -4.87 17.06 8.24
C SER A 832 -4.54 15.57 8.16
N THR A 833 -5.43 14.75 8.72
CA THR A 833 -5.27 13.29 8.81
C THR A 833 -5.52 12.58 7.48
N ARG A 834 -6.42 13.12 6.64
CA ARG A 834 -6.82 12.54 5.36
C ARG A 834 -7.00 13.62 4.30
N VAL A 835 -6.63 13.31 3.07
CA VAL A 835 -6.89 14.14 1.90
C VAL A 835 -7.36 13.31 0.71
N MET A 836 -8.36 13.80 0.00
CA MET A 836 -8.87 13.24 -1.25
C MET A 836 -8.76 14.31 -2.34
N TRP A 837 -8.68 13.90 -3.60
CA TRP A 837 -8.52 14.83 -4.72
C TRP A 837 -9.73 14.77 -5.66
N VAL A 838 -10.40 15.91 -5.83
CA VAL A 838 -11.47 16.07 -6.81
C VAL A 838 -10.94 16.82 -8.03
N VAL A 839 -11.23 16.30 -9.22
CA VAL A 839 -10.93 16.91 -10.52
C VAL A 839 -12.23 17.37 -11.16
N PHE A 840 -12.22 18.52 -11.79
CA PHE A 840 -13.39 19.12 -12.42
C PHE A 840 -12.97 20.01 -13.59
N ALA A 841 -13.89 20.27 -14.51
CA ALA A 841 -13.68 21.24 -15.58
C ALA A 841 -14.02 22.65 -15.07
N SER A 842 -13.28 23.67 -15.51
CA SER A 842 -13.55 25.07 -15.16
C SER A 842 -13.00 26.03 -16.22
N THR A 843 -13.73 27.11 -16.47
CA THR A 843 -13.32 28.22 -17.35
C THR A 843 -12.43 29.24 -16.65
N ARG A 844 -11.99 28.95 -15.42
CA ARG A 844 -11.10 29.79 -14.60
C ARG A 844 -9.78 30.10 -15.30
N MET A 845 -9.26 31.31 -15.06
CA MET A 845 -7.93 31.70 -15.52
C MET A 845 -6.85 30.84 -14.85
N TYR A 846 -6.00 30.19 -15.66
CA TYR A 846 -4.82 29.52 -15.16
C TYR A 846 -3.69 30.54 -14.96
N GLY A 847 -3.84 31.40 -13.95
CA GLY A 847 -2.96 32.54 -13.69
C GLY A 847 -2.86 33.43 -14.92
N LEU A 848 -1.67 33.59 -15.50
CA LEU A 848 -1.50 34.34 -16.74
C LEU A 848 -2.11 33.63 -17.94
N ARG A 849 -2.26 32.30 -17.93
CA ARG A 849 -2.81 31.54 -19.05
C ARG A 849 -4.32 31.74 -19.14
N SER A 850 -4.74 32.60 -20.07
CA SER A 850 -6.15 32.69 -20.45
C SER A 850 -6.51 31.50 -21.32
N PRO A 851 -7.49 30.67 -20.93
CA PRO A 851 -8.10 29.76 -21.89
C PRO A 851 -8.65 30.58 -23.07
N VAL A 852 -8.56 30.02 -24.27
CA VAL A 852 -9.01 30.67 -25.50
C VAL A 852 -10.50 30.99 -25.39
N ALA A 853 -10.95 32.09 -26.00
CA ALA A 853 -12.37 32.42 -26.05
C ALA A 853 -13.17 31.26 -26.69
N ALA A 854 -14.30 30.92 -26.08
CA ALA A 854 -15.19 29.87 -26.58
C ALA A 854 -16.47 30.47 -27.20
N GLY A 855 -17.45 29.61 -27.50
CA GLY A 855 -18.72 29.96 -28.14
C GLY A 855 -19.70 30.73 -27.24
N SER A 856 -20.98 30.68 -27.56
CA SER A 856 -22.01 31.53 -26.92
C SER A 856 -22.32 31.20 -25.47
N GLU A 857 -22.20 29.93 -25.03
CA GLU A 857 -22.58 29.51 -23.68
C GLU A 857 -21.47 29.73 -22.64
N ASN A 858 -20.20 29.64 -23.04
CA ASN A 858 -19.06 29.88 -22.15
C ASN A 858 -18.08 30.88 -22.78
N PRO A 859 -17.61 31.90 -22.05
CA PRO A 859 -16.72 32.91 -22.59
C PRO A 859 -15.31 32.38 -22.90
N ARG A 860 -14.93 31.23 -22.31
CA ARG A 860 -13.60 30.62 -22.37
C ARG A 860 -13.71 29.10 -22.46
N LEU A 861 -12.72 28.44 -23.06
CA LEU A 861 -12.59 26.99 -23.01
C LEU A 861 -12.38 26.53 -21.57
N ALA A 862 -12.88 25.35 -21.22
CA ALA A 862 -12.68 24.78 -19.90
C ALA A 862 -11.36 24.02 -19.84
N LEU A 863 -10.65 24.17 -18.73
CA LEU A 863 -9.49 23.37 -18.37
C LEU A 863 -9.84 22.47 -17.19
N LEU A 864 -9.07 21.40 -17.00
CA LEU A 864 -9.16 20.56 -15.81
C LEU A 864 -8.43 21.23 -14.64
N TRP A 865 -9.15 21.34 -13.53
CA TRP A 865 -8.69 21.81 -12.24
C TRP A 865 -8.82 20.71 -11.22
N MET A 866 -7.95 20.73 -10.22
CA MET A 866 -7.95 19.79 -9.12
C MET A 866 -7.95 20.54 -7.79
N ALA A 867 -8.70 20.03 -6.82
CA ALA A 867 -8.67 20.50 -5.44
C ALA A 867 -8.48 19.31 -4.48
N ALA A 868 -7.66 19.52 -3.46
CA ALA A 868 -7.68 18.65 -2.29
C ALA A 868 -8.95 18.91 -1.46
N VAL A 869 -9.42 17.86 -0.78
CA VAL A 869 -10.57 17.87 0.12
C VAL A 869 -10.18 17.10 1.39
N ASP A 870 -10.33 17.75 2.54
CA ASP A 870 -10.17 17.16 3.87
C ASP A 870 -11.54 16.66 4.36
N PRO A 871 -11.84 15.36 4.23
CA PRO A 871 -13.18 14.82 4.50
C PRO A 871 -13.62 15.01 5.96
N ASP A 872 -12.68 15.13 6.90
CA ASP A 872 -12.95 15.21 8.33
C ASP A 872 -13.59 16.56 8.73
N LYS A 873 -13.44 17.59 7.88
CA LYS A 873 -14.09 18.90 8.04
C LYS A 873 -15.56 18.90 7.61
N LEU A 874 -15.93 18.06 6.66
CA LEU A 874 -17.29 18.04 6.13
C LEU A 874 -18.30 17.59 7.19
N ALA A 875 -17.94 16.59 8.00
CA ALA A 875 -18.76 16.11 9.12
C ALA A 875 -19.04 17.20 10.17
N GLN A 876 -18.25 18.27 10.19
CA GLN A 876 -18.39 19.42 11.08
C GLN A 876 -19.15 20.59 10.42
N GLY A 877 -19.61 20.43 9.18
CA GLY A 877 -20.25 21.49 8.38
C GLY A 877 -19.29 22.57 7.89
N LEU A 878 -17.97 22.32 7.93
CA LEU A 878 -16.95 23.26 7.49
C LEU A 878 -16.56 22.97 6.04
N ASP A 879 -16.18 24.01 5.28
CA ASP A 879 -15.63 23.85 3.93
C ASP A 879 -14.39 22.93 3.99
N PRO A 880 -14.44 21.74 3.38
CA PRO A 880 -13.34 20.78 3.43
C PRO A 880 -12.27 21.03 2.35
N SER A 881 -12.54 21.88 1.36
CA SER A 881 -11.71 21.99 0.15
C SER A 881 -10.44 22.84 0.33
N PHE A 882 -9.45 22.68 -0.52
CA PHE A 882 -8.32 23.62 -0.65
C PHE A 882 -8.49 24.46 -1.93
N PRO A 883 -7.78 25.59 -2.08
CA PRO A 883 -7.75 26.33 -3.34
C PRO A 883 -7.31 25.43 -4.49
N ALA A 884 -8.12 25.38 -5.55
CA ALA A 884 -7.86 24.53 -6.70
C ALA A 884 -6.69 25.04 -7.55
N PHE A 885 -6.00 24.11 -8.22
CA PHE A 885 -4.91 24.36 -9.16
C PHE A 885 -5.21 23.69 -10.50
N ALA A 886 -4.68 24.23 -11.60
CA ALA A 886 -4.87 23.69 -12.94
C ALA A 886 -3.91 22.51 -13.16
N LEU A 887 -4.39 21.46 -13.84
CA LEU A 887 -3.53 20.32 -14.19
C LEU A 887 -2.60 20.70 -15.35
N PRO A 888 -1.27 20.70 -15.18
CA PRO A 888 -0.35 21.36 -16.11
C PRO A 888 -0.06 20.56 -17.39
N PHE A 889 -0.41 19.27 -17.44
CA PHE A 889 -0.11 18.37 -18.56
C PHE A 889 -1.20 18.31 -19.64
N GLN A 890 -2.34 18.96 -19.41
CA GLN A 890 -3.43 18.99 -20.37
C GLN A 890 -3.11 19.89 -21.57
N ASP A 891 -3.84 19.72 -22.67
CA ASP A 891 -3.76 20.66 -23.79
C ASP A 891 -4.48 21.96 -23.42
N LEU A 892 -3.70 23.02 -23.24
CA LEU A 892 -4.18 24.34 -22.81
C LEU A 892 -4.90 25.12 -23.92
N THR A 893 -4.89 24.61 -25.15
CA THR A 893 -5.61 25.18 -26.30
C THR A 893 -6.94 24.49 -26.58
N ALA A 894 -7.24 23.42 -25.84
CA ALA A 894 -8.44 22.62 -25.97
C ALA A 894 -9.49 22.96 -24.90
N SER A 895 -10.74 22.55 -25.14
CA SER A 895 -11.73 22.38 -24.08
C SER A 895 -11.56 20.98 -23.51
N ASN A 896 -11.22 20.87 -22.22
CA ASN A 896 -11.00 19.61 -21.53
C ASN A 896 -12.09 19.38 -20.49
N HIS A 897 -12.75 18.22 -20.55
CA HIS A 897 -13.96 17.89 -19.78
C HIS A 897 -13.97 16.43 -19.33
N LEU A 898 -14.95 16.10 -18.50
CA LEU A 898 -15.30 14.73 -18.11
C LEU A 898 -14.06 13.93 -17.64
N PRO A 899 -13.41 14.36 -16.54
CA PRO A 899 -12.33 13.59 -15.95
C PRO A 899 -12.88 12.27 -15.39
N HIS A 900 -12.19 11.17 -15.64
CA HIS A 900 -12.43 9.86 -15.02
C HIS A 900 -11.12 9.31 -14.51
N TRP A 901 -11.13 8.76 -13.29
CA TRP A 901 -9.97 8.11 -12.74
C TRP A 901 -10.09 6.59 -12.75
N MET A 902 -8.94 5.95 -12.93
CA MET A 902 -8.75 4.52 -12.79
C MET A 902 -7.69 4.27 -11.72
N VAL A 903 -7.90 3.25 -10.90
CA VAL A 903 -6.80 2.63 -10.18
C VAL A 903 -5.91 2.01 -11.26
N ASN A 904 -4.59 2.15 -11.13
CA ASN A 904 -3.74 1.46 -12.10
C ASN A 904 -4.05 -0.04 -11.98
N PRO A 905 -4.35 -0.76 -13.08
CA PRO A 905 -4.26 -2.22 -13.03
C PRO A 905 -2.83 -2.47 -12.61
N SER A 906 -2.67 -2.96 -11.39
CA SER A 906 -1.39 -3.22 -10.75
C SER A 906 -0.33 -3.54 -11.80
N GLY A 907 0.75 -2.76 -11.83
CA GLY A 907 2.02 -3.36 -12.19
C GLY A 907 2.15 -4.66 -11.38
N PRO A 908 2.61 -5.76 -11.99
CA PRO A 908 2.67 -7.06 -11.34
C PRO A 908 3.32 -6.99 -9.96
#